data_AF-A0A354XLW3-F1
#
_entry.id   AF-A0A354XLW3-F1
#
_cell.length_a   1.000
_cell.length_b   1.000
_cell.length_c   1.000
_cell.angle_alpha   90.00
_cell.angle_beta   90.00
_cell.angle_gamma   90.00
#
_symmetry.space_group_name_H-M   'P 1'
#
loop_
_entity.id
_entity.type
_entity.pdbx_description
1 polymer ?
#
loop_
_entity_poly.entity_id
_entity_poly.type
_entity_poly.pdbx_seq_one_letter_code
_entity_poly.pdbx_strand_id
1 'polypeptide(L)'
;ERFAAHFGSPKTPAPVVEVSGRTFPVDVHYRPLVRSEEDEDDRTLQEGILHAVREVETIEREKGWLHGPRDVLVFLPGEREIRETADTLRRADLKGTEILPLYARLSNEEQNRVFAPHRGRRIVLATNVAETSLTVPGIRYVIDPGLVRISRYSYRAKIQRLPIEPVSQASANQRKGRCGRIAEGVCIRLYDEEDFLSRPAFTDPEIQRTNLASVILSMLALKLGNIEDFPFVDPPDGRFVKDGFRLLFELGAVNDKQQLSALGRKLAKLPIDPRLARMVLAGAERGSLRDVLVVVSALAIQDPRDRPADKRQAADQAHQRWHDPDSDFVALLNLWHGIENAREALSGNQLRRWCRDHYINYLRMREWHDTFRQLRQLLRDMDIEVPAPLPRDENESEEQAKQARRKTSGKLHQALLSGLLSNLGTLLENREYLGARNRKFMIHPGSGLAKKTPKWVMAFELIETTKLFARTVAKIDPQWIEPQAQHLVKSSYSEPHWEMKRAQVVAFEQVTLFGLPIVARRRVHYGPIAPQESRELFIRRALVEGEFQTKGEFFTHNRALIEEVEALEDRARRRDILVDEETLFAFYDERIPTDIVNGKGFEHWRKQAERQDPTLLKFDIDALKARDAHDVTQAQYPDHLTLSGVAYPVSYHFDPDADDDGVTLTVPAAMLPQLPVHALEWLVPGLLREKCIALLKSLPKSIRRQVVPIPDWVDAALETLVPDERPLTEALGEFIRRRTATRVHSDDWRLDLLPPHLIMNVRVVDHAGKTLGQGRDVRALERRFEEAASAG
;
A
#
# COMPACT_ATOMS: atom_id res chain seq x y z
N GLU A 1 4.06 -47.31 19.72
CA GLU A 1 3.45 -46.85 20.99
C GLU A 1 2.46 -45.70 20.84
N ARG A 2 2.83 -44.52 20.35
CA ARG A 2 1.88 -43.38 20.18
C ARG A 2 0.60 -43.74 19.40
N PHE A 3 0.74 -44.42 18.27
CA PHE A 3 -0.41 -44.94 17.52
C PHE A 3 -1.26 -45.94 18.31
N ALA A 4 -0.62 -46.82 19.08
CA ALA A 4 -1.32 -47.80 19.91
C ALA A 4 -2.13 -47.13 21.03
N ALA A 5 -1.56 -46.12 21.69
CA ALA A 5 -2.28 -45.30 22.66
C ALA A 5 -3.44 -44.53 22.02
N HIS A 6 -3.23 -43.97 20.82
CA HIS A 6 -4.23 -43.17 20.12
C HIS A 6 -5.45 -44.00 19.65
N PHE A 7 -5.22 -45.18 19.09
CA PHE A 7 -6.28 -46.07 18.60
C PHE A 7 -6.77 -47.07 19.67
N GLY A 8 -6.26 -46.96 20.90
CA GLY A 8 -6.71 -47.74 22.05
C GLY A 8 -7.86 -47.09 22.81
N SER A 9 -8.25 -47.72 23.91
CA SER A 9 -9.07 -47.08 24.94
C SER A 9 -8.19 -46.33 25.95
N PRO A 10 -8.73 -45.40 26.75
CA PRO A 10 -7.97 -44.70 27.79
C PRO A 10 -7.24 -45.62 28.78
N LYS A 11 -7.67 -46.88 28.91
CA LYS A 11 -7.09 -47.88 29.82
C LYS A 11 -6.27 -48.96 29.11
N THR A 12 -6.46 -49.14 27.81
CA THR A 12 -5.87 -50.26 27.06
C THR A 12 -5.42 -49.78 25.68
N PRO A 13 -4.11 -49.70 25.40
CA PRO A 13 -3.63 -49.36 24.07
C PRO A 13 -4.02 -50.45 23.06
N ALA A 14 -4.13 -50.09 21.79
CA ALA A 14 -4.34 -51.04 20.72
C ALA A 14 -3.17 -52.05 20.64
N PRO A 15 -3.41 -53.32 20.30
CA PRO A 15 -2.34 -54.30 20.15
C PRO A 15 -1.31 -53.87 19.10
N VAL A 16 -0.02 -54.00 19.43
CA VAL A 16 1.09 -53.78 18.49
C VAL A 16 1.63 -55.15 18.09
N VAL A 17 1.61 -55.43 16.78
CA VAL A 17 2.26 -56.62 16.21
C VAL A 17 3.57 -56.18 15.59
N GLU A 18 4.68 -56.61 16.17
CA GLU A 18 6.01 -56.36 15.63
C GLU A 18 6.40 -57.46 14.66
N VAL A 19 6.65 -57.09 13.39
CA VAL A 19 7.17 -58.00 12.37
C VAL A 19 8.60 -57.56 12.05
N SER A 20 9.57 -58.18 12.74
CA SER A 20 10.98 -57.85 12.55
C SER A 20 11.47 -58.31 11.17
N GLY A 21 12.00 -57.38 10.38
CA GLY A 21 12.75 -57.71 9.18
C GLY A 21 14.10 -58.36 9.51
N ARG A 22 14.64 -59.17 8.60
CA ARG A 22 16.03 -59.66 8.71
C ARG A 22 16.98 -58.55 8.30
N THR A 23 17.54 -57.86 9.29
CA THR A 23 18.57 -56.83 9.06
C THR A 23 19.91 -57.38 9.56
N PHE A 24 20.94 -57.28 8.73
CA PHE A 24 22.30 -57.63 9.11
C PHE A 24 22.92 -56.55 10.01
N PRO A 25 23.94 -56.88 10.82
CA PRO A 25 24.67 -55.90 11.63
C PRO A 25 25.24 -54.75 10.80
N VAL A 26 25.24 -53.54 11.37
CA VAL A 26 25.82 -52.34 10.74
C VAL A 26 26.77 -51.66 11.72
N ASP A 27 28.06 -51.58 11.37
CA ASP A 27 29.07 -50.84 12.12
C ASP A 27 28.86 -49.32 11.87
N VAL A 28 28.94 -48.49 12.92
CA VAL A 28 28.75 -47.04 12.81
C VAL A 28 30.06 -46.33 13.14
N HIS A 29 30.57 -45.54 12.20
CA HIS A 29 31.78 -44.72 12.39
C HIS A 29 31.39 -43.25 12.42
N TYR A 30 31.81 -42.51 13.45
CA TYR A 30 31.65 -41.06 13.53
C TYR A 30 32.94 -40.37 13.04
N ARG A 31 32.80 -39.43 12.09
CA ARG A 31 33.88 -38.71 11.40
C ARG A 31 33.50 -37.24 11.24
N PRO A 32 33.48 -36.44 12.34
CA PRO A 32 33.15 -35.01 12.24
C PRO A 32 34.06 -34.31 11.22
N LEU A 33 33.52 -33.26 10.58
CA LEU A 33 34.22 -32.51 9.53
C LEU A 33 35.32 -31.56 10.07
N VAL A 34 35.51 -31.50 11.38
CA VAL A 34 36.55 -30.69 12.04
C VAL A 34 37.92 -31.26 11.71
N ARG A 35 38.89 -30.41 11.32
CA ARG A 35 40.30 -30.82 11.16
C ARG A 35 41.00 -30.87 12.53
N SER A 36 42.15 -31.55 12.63
CA SER A 36 42.96 -31.55 13.86
C SER A 36 43.31 -30.12 14.31
N GLU A 37 43.61 -29.92 15.59
CA GLU A 37 43.92 -28.60 16.22
C GLU A 37 45.03 -27.76 15.53
N GLU A 38 45.72 -28.31 14.52
CA GLU A 38 46.78 -27.68 13.74
C GLU A 38 46.32 -27.01 12.42
N ASP A 39 45.06 -27.16 11.99
CA ASP A 39 44.52 -26.57 10.75
C ASP A 39 43.58 -25.38 11.03
N GLU A 40 43.72 -24.26 10.29
CA GLU A 40 42.93 -23.03 10.49
C GLU A 40 41.46 -23.10 9.99
N ASP A 41 41.11 -24.04 9.10
CA ASP A 41 39.78 -24.15 8.47
C ASP A 41 39.20 -25.59 8.52
N ASP A 42 37.90 -25.71 8.83
CA ASP A 42 37.16 -26.98 8.81
C ASP A 42 37.10 -27.64 7.42
N ARG A 43 36.95 -28.98 7.37
CA ARG A 43 36.77 -29.69 6.09
C ARG A 43 35.45 -29.31 5.46
N THR A 44 35.48 -29.10 4.14
CA THR A 44 34.23 -28.98 3.39
C THR A 44 33.46 -30.31 3.37
N LEU A 45 32.14 -30.25 3.16
CA LEU A 45 31.29 -31.43 3.03
C LEU A 45 31.83 -32.41 1.97
N GLN A 46 32.27 -31.89 0.83
CA GLN A 46 32.78 -32.68 -0.29
C GLN A 46 34.12 -33.35 0.04
N GLU A 47 35.01 -32.67 0.76
CA GLU A 47 36.26 -33.25 1.26
C GLU A 47 36.00 -34.38 2.27
N GLY A 48 35.08 -34.16 3.20
CA GLY A 48 34.68 -35.19 4.17
C GLY A 48 34.10 -36.43 3.52
N ILE A 49 33.24 -36.26 2.51
CA ILE A 49 32.69 -37.38 1.73
C ILE A 49 33.81 -38.12 0.98
N LEU A 50 34.73 -37.41 0.33
CA LEU A 50 35.84 -38.05 -0.37
C LEU A 50 36.74 -38.84 0.61
N HIS A 51 37.02 -38.29 1.79
CA HIS A 51 37.76 -39.00 2.83
C HIS A 51 37.03 -40.26 3.31
N ALA A 52 35.71 -40.18 3.54
CA ALA A 52 34.91 -41.34 3.90
C ALA A 52 34.87 -42.41 2.80
N VAL A 53 34.83 -42.01 1.52
CA VAL A 53 34.94 -42.97 0.39
C VAL A 53 36.30 -43.66 0.37
N ARG A 54 37.39 -42.96 0.68
CA ARG A 54 38.73 -43.57 0.81
C ARG A 54 38.80 -44.50 2.02
N GLU A 55 38.18 -44.14 3.13
CA GLU A 55 38.09 -45.02 4.32
C GLU A 55 37.35 -46.32 4.00
N VAL A 56 36.28 -46.27 3.19
CA VAL A 56 35.59 -47.48 2.71
C VAL A 56 36.54 -48.45 1.99
N GLU A 57 37.49 -47.95 1.19
CA GLU A 57 38.48 -48.82 0.53
C GLU A 57 39.44 -49.50 1.51
N THR A 58 39.80 -48.80 2.60
CA THR A 58 40.61 -49.37 3.68
C THR A 58 39.82 -50.46 4.41
N ILE A 59 38.58 -50.17 4.81
CA ILE A 59 37.69 -51.11 5.51
C ILE A 59 37.48 -52.39 4.68
N GLU A 60 37.29 -52.27 3.38
CA GLU A 60 37.14 -53.42 2.49
C GLU A 60 38.35 -54.36 2.50
N ARG A 61 39.56 -53.81 2.54
CA ARG A 61 40.79 -54.59 2.59
C ARG A 61 40.95 -55.27 3.94
N GLU A 62 40.66 -54.56 5.03
CA GLU A 62 40.75 -55.08 6.40
C GLU A 62 39.73 -56.19 6.68
N LYS A 63 38.47 -56.00 6.28
CA LYS A 63 37.39 -56.97 6.49
C LYS A 63 37.36 -58.08 5.43
N GLY A 64 38.21 -58.01 4.40
CA GLY A 64 38.24 -58.98 3.30
C GLY A 64 37.02 -58.95 2.38
N TRP A 65 36.27 -57.84 2.36
CA TRP A 65 35.03 -57.67 1.58
C TRP A 65 35.29 -57.32 0.11
N LEU A 66 36.15 -58.11 -0.54
CA LEU A 66 36.60 -57.88 -1.92
C LEU A 66 35.58 -58.32 -2.98
N HIS A 67 34.64 -59.21 -2.59
CA HIS A 67 33.61 -59.79 -3.45
C HIS A 67 32.20 -59.50 -2.90
N GLY A 68 31.19 -59.45 -3.77
CA GLY A 68 29.79 -59.19 -3.41
C GLY A 68 29.41 -57.69 -3.45
N PRO A 69 28.37 -57.28 -2.71
CA PRO A 69 27.90 -55.89 -2.68
C PRO A 69 28.97 -54.94 -2.16
N ARG A 70 29.27 -53.87 -2.90
CA ARG A 70 30.33 -52.89 -2.57
C ARG A 70 29.90 -51.44 -2.80
N ASP A 71 28.62 -51.21 -3.08
CA ASP A 71 28.13 -49.90 -3.45
C ASP A 71 28.00 -48.99 -2.22
N VAL A 72 28.22 -47.70 -2.46
CA VAL A 72 28.17 -46.63 -1.46
C VAL A 72 26.94 -45.78 -1.73
N LEU A 73 26.13 -45.53 -0.70
CA LEU A 73 25.03 -44.58 -0.73
C LEU A 73 25.40 -43.35 0.10
N VAL A 74 25.40 -42.18 -0.52
CA VAL A 74 25.69 -40.91 0.15
C VAL A 74 24.42 -40.08 0.22
N PHE A 75 24.02 -39.67 1.42
CA PHE A 75 22.86 -38.80 1.61
C PHE A 75 23.24 -37.33 1.49
N LEU A 76 22.51 -36.55 0.69
CA LEU A 76 22.77 -35.12 0.47
C LEU A 76 21.47 -34.32 0.53
N PRO A 77 21.51 -33.06 1.01
CA PRO A 77 20.30 -32.27 1.25
C PRO A 77 19.64 -31.74 -0.04
N GLY A 78 20.31 -31.79 -1.20
CA GLY A 78 19.75 -31.25 -2.43
C GLY A 78 20.56 -31.53 -3.69
N GLU A 79 19.98 -31.13 -4.83
CA GLU A 79 20.55 -31.32 -6.17
C GLU A 79 21.90 -30.60 -6.34
N ARG A 80 22.04 -29.40 -5.77
CA ARG A 80 23.29 -28.63 -5.85
C ARG A 80 24.42 -29.39 -5.16
N GLU A 81 24.19 -29.83 -3.93
CA GLU A 81 25.18 -30.56 -3.15
C GLU A 81 25.53 -31.90 -3.82
N ILE A 82 24.55 -32.62 -4.37
CA ILE A 82 24.77 -33.83 -5.19
C ILE A 82 25.74 -33.57 -6.35
N ARG A 83 25.57 -32.45 -7.05
CA ARG A 83 26.41 -32.12 -8.21
C ARG A 83 27.82 -31.76 -7.79
N GLU A 84 27.98 -30.89 -6.80
CA GLU A 84 29.28 -30.48 -6.28
C GLU A 84 30.06 -31.71 -5.78
N THR A 85 29.41 -32.60 -5.04
CA THR A 85 30.02 -33.88 -4.61
C THR A 85 30.36 -34.78 -5.80
N ALA A 86 29.49 -34.90 -6.80
CA ALA A 86 29.76 -35.70 -7.99
C ALA A 86 31.01 -35.21 -8.74
N ASP A 87 31.15 -33.90 -8.91
CA ASP A 87 32.28 -33.30 -9.61
C ASP A 87 33.59 -33.50 -8.82
N THR A 88 33.56 -33.33 -7.49
CA THR A 88 34.71 -33.63 -6.63
C THR A 88 35.13 -35.10 -6.72
N LEU A 89 34.18 -36.04 -6.64
CA LEU A 89 34.47 -37.47 -6.72
C LEU A 89 34.98 -37.88 -8.11
N ARG A 90 34.47 -37.27 -9.19
CA ARG A 90 34.98 -37.51 -10.56
C ARG A 90 36.41 -37.03 -10.72
N ARG A 91 36.77 -35.87 -10.15
CA ARG A 91 38.14 -35.33 -10.18
C ARG A 91 39.13 -36.19 -9.38
N ALA A 92 38.65 -36.94 -8.39
CA ALA A 92 39.48 -37.84 -7.60
C ALA A 92 39.90 -39.12 -8.34
N ASP A 93 39.38 -39.37 -9.55
CA ASP A 93 39.72 -40.50 -10.44
C ASP A 93 39.74 -41.86 -9.74
N LEU A 94 38.66 -42.16 -9.01
CA LEU A 94 38.51 -43.42 -8.28
C LEU A 94 38.39 -44.60 -9.25
N LYS A 95 39.35 -45.53 -9.20
CA LYS A 95 39.42 -46.68 -10.11
C LYS A 95 38.16 -47.56 -10.00
N GLY A 96 37.60 -47.93 -11.15
CA GLY A 96 36.48 -48.87 -11.23
C GLY A 96 35.20 -48.43 -10.51
N THR A 97 35.00 -47.11 -10.38
CA THR A 97 33.88 -46.52 -9.64
C THR A 97 32.97 -45.68 -10.56
N GLU A 98 31.68 -45.97 -10.59
CA GLU A 98 30.65 -45.18 -11.29
C GLU A 98 29.93 -44.27 -10.28
N ILE A 99 29.78 -42.97 -10.61
CA ILE A 99 29.10 -41.99 -9.76
C ILE A 99 27.73 -41.66 -10.35
N LEU A 100 26.66 -41.95 -9.60
CA LEU A 100 25.28 -41.79 -10.05
C LEU A 100 24.49 -40.85 -9.13
N PRO A 101 23.83 -39.80 -9.66
CA PRO A 101 22.89 -38.99 -8.88
C PRO A 101 21.53 -39.68 -8.74
N LEU A 102 20.83 -39.41 -7.62
CA LEU A 102 19.49 -39.91 -7.37
C LEU A 102 18.63 -38.88 -6.59
N TYR A 103 17.78 -38.15 -7.29
CA TYR A 103 16.85 -37.19 -6.69
C TYR A 103 15.56 -37.08 -7.50
N ALA A 104 14.47 -36.63 -6.88
CA ALA A 104 13.11 -36.72 -7.42
C ALA A 104 12.90 -36.05 -8.79
N ARG A 105 13.70 -35.04 -9.15
CA ARG A 105 13.56 -34.33 -10.42
C ARG A 105 14.17 -35.07 -11.62
N LEU A 106 15.04 -36.04 -11.41
CA LEU A 106 15.67 -36.83 -12.48
C LEU A 106 14.65 -37.50 -13.39
N SER A 107 15.01 -37.69 -14.67
CA SER A 107 14.18 -38.47 -15.59
C SER A 107 14.04 -39.92 -15.11
N ASN A 108 12.96 -40.61 -15.50
CA ASN A 108 12.77 -42.02 -15.13
C ASN A 108 13.91 -42.91 -15.62
N GLU A 109 14.48 -42.61 -16.79
CA GLU A 109 15.63 -43.34 -17.32
C GLU A 109 16.84 -43.20 -16.38
N GLU A 110 17.15 -41.98 -15.95
CA GLU A 110 18.25 -41.72 -15.01
C GLU A 110 18.00 -42.33 -13.63
N GLN A 111 16.77 -42.25 -13.10
CA GLN A 111 16.41 -42.91 -11.85
C GLN A 111 16.51 -44.43 -11.97
N ASN A 112 16.22 -45.01 -13.13
CA ASN A 112 16.31 -46.46 -13.32
C ASN A 112 17.76 -46.96 -13.46
N ARG A 113 18.72 -46.08 -13.78
CA ARG A 113 20.14 -46.46 -13.90
C ARG A 113 20.71 -47.04 -12.62
N VAL A 114 20.26 -46.59 -11.44
CA VAL A 114 20.72 -47.15 -10.16
C VAL A 114 20.33 -48.62 -9.95
N PHE A 115 19.38 -49.16 -10.72
CA PHE A 115 18.97 -50.58 -10.68
C PHE A 115 19.65 -51.44 -11.75
N ALA A 116 20.26 -50.83 -12.76
CA ALA A 116 20.85 -51.58 -13.86
C ALA A 116 22.04 -52.42 -13.35
N PRO A 117 22.25 -53.67 -13.81
CA PRO A 117 23.45 -54.44 -13.46
C PRO A 117 24.75 -53.69 -13.80
N HIS A 118 25.79 -53.83 -12.97
CA HIS A 118 27.09 -53.19 -13.18
C HIS A 118 28.26 -54.06 -12.77
N ARG A 119 29.46 -53.62 -13.20
CA ARG A 119 30.76 -54.14 -12.75
C ARG A 119 31.47 -53.04 -11.97
N GLY A 120 32.21 -53.42 -10.93
CA GLY A 120 32.90 -52.48 -10.05
C GLY A 120 31.98 -51.89 -8.97
N ARG A 121 32.33 -50.71 -8.48
CA ARG A 121 31.61 -50.01 -7.40
C ARG A 121 30.72 -48.91 -7.98
N ARG A 122 29.54 -48.70 -7.40
CA ARG A 122 28.77 -47.46 -7.55
C ARG A 122 28.81 -46.60 -6.30
N ILE A 123 28.91 -45.29 -6.52
CA ILE A 123 28.62 -44.28 -5.50
C ILE A 123 27.33 -43.58 -5.92
N VAL A 124 26.25 -43.86 -5.19
CA VAL A 124 24.93 -43.27 -5.43
C VAL A 124 24.79 -42.06 -4.51
N LEU A 125 24.67 -40.88 -5.10
CA LEU A 125 24.51 -39.61 -4.41
C LEU A 125 23.01 -39.25 -4.38
N ALA A 126 22.38 -39.38 -3.22
CA ALA A 126 20.92 -39.37 -3.11
C ALA A 126 20.38 -38.34 -2.11
N THR A 127 19.19 -37.82 -2.37
CA THR A 127 18.39 -37.17 -1.31
C THR A 127 17.67 -38.21 -0.45
N ASN A 128 16.78 -37.77 0.43
CA ASN A 128 15.88 -38.63 1.21
C ASN A 128 14.96 -39.55 0.38
N VAL A 129 14.97 -39.47 -0.96
CA VAL A 129 14.29 -40.45 -1.84
C VAL A 129 14.79 -41.88 -1.58
N ALA A 130 16.08 -42.05 -1.26
CA ALA A 130 16.65 -43.35 -0.91
C ALA A 130 16.39 -43.75 0.56
N GLU A 131 15.90 -42.83 1.41
CA GLU A 131 15.68 -43.06 2.84
C GLU A 131 14.40 -43.84 3.13
N THR A 132 13.37 -43.75 2.28
CA THR A 132 12.08 -44.42 2.47
C THR A 132 11.58 -45.07 1.19
N SER A 133 11.33 -44.26 0.16
CA SER A 133 10.55 -44.62 -1.04
C SER A 133 11.25 -45.57 -2.01
N LEU A 134 12.59 -45.61 -2.00
CA LEU A 134 13.36 -46.39 -2.96
C LEU A 134 14.41 -47.26 -2.26
N THR A 135 14.55 -48.50 -2.73
CA THR A 135 15.56 -49.45 -2.23
C THR A 135 16.62 -49.65 -3.28
N VAL A 136 17.74 -48.96 -3.16
CA VAL A 136 18.88 -49.14 -4.07
C VAL A 136 19.53 -50.49 -3.77
N PRO A 137 19.69 -51.39 -4.77
CA PRO A 137 20.34 -52.68 -4.57
C PRO A 137 21.86 -52.50 -4.40
N GLY A 138 22.54 -53.50 -3.84
CA GLY A 138 24.00 -53.55 -3.80
C GLY A 138 24.68 -52.65 -2.75
N ILE A 139 23.91 -51.86 -1.99
CA ILE A 139 24.44 -50.95 -0.97
C ILE A 139 24.99 -51.73 0.23
N ARG A 140 26.30 -51.57 0.49
CA ARG A 140 26.99 -52.05 1.68
C ARG A 140 27.53 -50.92 2.55
N TYR A 141 27.70 -49.73 1.99
CA TYR A 141 28.21 -48.56 2.72
C TYR A 141 27.23 -47.41 2.64
N VAL A 142 27.03 -46.73 3.77
CA VAL A 142 26.29 -45.47 3.83
C VAL A 142 27.22 -44.38 4.33
N ILE A 143 27.22 -43.24 3.65
CA ILE A 143 27.86 -42.01 4.13
C ILE A 143 26.72 -41.02 4.43
N ASP A 144 26.58 -40.66 5.70
CA ASP A 144 25.53 -39.76 6.18
C ASP A 144 26.16 -38.47 6.72
N PRO A 145 26.09 -37.36 5.96
CA PRO A 145 26.43 -36.04 6.46
C PRO A 145 25.48 -35.53 7.55
N GLY A 146 24.34 -36.18 7.76
CA GLY A 146 23.42 -35.83 8.82
C GLY A 146 22.56 -34.61 8.53
N LEU A 147 22.48 -34.17 7.26
CA LEU A 147 21.70 -33.01 6.84
C LEU A 147 20.47 -33.43 6.02
N VAL A 148 19.43 -32.60 6.07
CA VAL A 148 18.23 -32.71 5.23
C VAL A 148 17.72 -31.33 4.86
N ARG A 149 17.15 -31.22 3.66
CA ARG A 149 16.35 -30.05 3.28
C ARG A 149 14.88 -30.39 3.48
N ILE A 150 14.23 -29.72 4.42
CA ILE A 150 12.82 -29.94 4.75
C ILE A 150 11.99 -28.69 4.51
N SER A 151 10.76 -28.89 4.08
CA SER A 151 9.80 -27.81 3.85
C SER A 151 9.21 -27.35 5.19
N ARG A 152 9.43 -26.08 5.56
CA ARG A 152 8.85 -25.48 6.77
C ARG A 152 8.03 -24.24 6.41
N TYR A 153 6.80 -24.21 6.89
CA TYR A 153 5.93 -23.04 6.78
C TYR A 153 6.19 -22.07 7.94
N SER A 154 6.43 -20.79 7.62
CA SER A 154 6.48 -19.72 8.63
C SER A 154 5.11 -19.06 8.74
N TYR A 155 4.37 -19.28 9.82
CA TYR A 155 3.06 -18.65 10.02
C TYR A 155 3.15 -17.12 10.15
N ARG A 156 4.24 -16.59 10.74
CA ARG A 156 4.47 -15.12 10.85
C ARG A 156 4.73 -14.53 9.47
N ALA A 157 5.65 -15.13 8.74
CA ALA A 157 6.06 -14.66 7.43
C ALA A 157 5.16 -15.20 6.31
N LYS A 158 4.12 -15.98 6.60
CA LYS A 158 3.24 -16.70 5.63
C LYS A 158 3.94 -17.18 4.36
N ILE A 159 5.14 -17.74 4.49
CA ILE A 159 5.97 -18.19 3.37
C ILE A 159 6.49 -19.60 3.64
N GLN A 160 6.70 -20.33 2.56
CA GLN A 160 7.38 -21.60 2.59
C GLN A 160 8.89 -21.36 2.58
N ARG A 161 9.59 -22.01 3.51
CA ARG A 161 11.05 -22.02 3.58
C ARG A 161 11.56 -23.43 3.35
N LEU A 162 12.75 -23.53 2.78
CA LEU A 162 13.42 -24.80 2.53
C LEU A 162 14.81 -24.82 3.19
N PRO A 163 14.89 -24.67 4.53
CA PRO A 163 16.14 -24.70 5.26
C PRO A 163 16.84 -26.06 5.11
N ILE A 164 18.16 -26.03 5.20
CA ILE A 164 18.96 -27.24 5.44
C ILE A 164 19.15 -27.31 6.96
N GLU A 165 18.80 -28.44 7.56
CA GLU A 165 18.90 -28.67 9.00
C GLU A 165 19.43 -30.08 9.31
N PRO A 166 19.93 -30.34 10.53
CA PRO A 166 20.31 -31.69 10.96
C PRO A 166 19.12 -32.65 10.93
N VAL A 167 19.36 -33.91 10.55
CA VAL A 167 18.35 -34.97 10.63
C VAL A 167 18.07 -35.39 12.06
N SER A 168 16.87 -35.90 12.31
CA SER A 168 16.52 -36.57 13.57
C SER A 168 17.28 -37.88 13.75
N GLN A 169 17.34 -38.38 14.99
CA GLN A 169 17.94 -39.69 15.28
C GLN A 169 17.24 -40.82 14.51
N ALA A 170 15.90 -40.79 14.42
CA ALA A 170 15.13 -41.75 13.65
C ALA A 170 15.53 -41.75 12.15
N SER A 171 15.67 -40.59 11.52
CA SER A 171 16.12 -40.49 10.13
C SER A 171 17.56 -40.97 9.94
N ALA A 172 18.49 -40.57 10.82
CA ALA A 172 19.88 -41.06 10.78
C ALA A 172 19.96 -42.59 10.95
N ASN A 173 19.10 -43.18 11.79
CA ASN A 173 19.01 -44.62 11.97
C ASN A 173 18.36 -45.34 10.77
N GLN A 174 17.37 -44.72 10.11
CA GLN A 174 16.83 -45.24 8.85
C GLN A 174 17.86 -45.21 7.72
N ARG A 175 18.65 -44.14 7.62
CA ARG A 175 19.77 -44.03 6.68
C ARG A 175 20.81 -45.12 6.93
N LYS A 176 21.22 -45.31 8.19
CA LYS A 176 22.08 -46.45 8.62
C LYS A 176 21.51 -47.79 8.17
N GLY A 177 20.21 -48.01 8.34
CA GLY A 177 19.56 -49.26 7.94
C GLY A 177 19.60 -49.58 6.45
N ARG A 178 20.05 -48.66 5.58
CA ARG A 178 20.13 -48.88 4.13
C ARG A 178 21.30 -49.78 3.71
N CYS A 179 22.38 -49.84 4.49
CA CYS A 179 23.49 -50.76 4.23
C CYS A 179 23.37 -52.14 4.91
N GLY A 180 22.40 -52.34 5.82
CA GLY A 180 22.21 -53.61 6.55
C GLY A 180 21.20 -54.58 5.92
N ARG A 181 20.79 -54.37 4.66
CA ARG A 181 19.67 -55.13 4.05
C ARG A 181 20.07 -56.44 3.40
N ILE A 182 21.26 -56.47 2.79
CA ILE A 182 21.72 -57.61 1.97
C ILE A 182 22.83 -58.38 2.70
N ALA A 183 23.70 -57.67 3.41
CA ALA A 183 24.81 -58.21 4.16
C ALA A 183 25.19 -57.24 5.28
N GLU A 184 26.19 -57.62 6.09
CA GLU A 184 26.89 -56.69 6.98
C GLU A 184 27.38 -55.46 6.21
N GLY A 185 27.26 -54.29 6.84
CA GLY A 185 27.60 -53.01 6.23
C GLY A 185 28.17 -52.00 7.22
N VAL A 186 28.64 -50.86 6.70
CA VAL A 186 29.18 -49.76 7.51
C VAL A 186 28.43 -48.47 7.21
N CYS A 187 28.12 -47.71 8.24
CA CYS A 187 27.56 -46.37 8.15
C CYS A 187 28.57 -45.37 8.70
N ILE A 188 29.10 -44.49 7.85
CA ILE A 188 30.00 -43.41 8.23
C ILE A 188 29.18 -42.13 8.37
N ARG A 189 29.08 -41.60 9.60
CA ARG A 189 28.40 -40.35 9.93
C ARG A 189 29.43 -39.21 9.95
N LEU A 190 29.19 -38.14 9.19
CA LEU A 190 30.15 -37.01 9.10
C LEU A 190 29.95 -35.95 10.20
N TYR A 191 29.54 -36.42 11.37
CA TYR A 191 29.28 -35.65 12.59
C TYR A 191 29.72 -36.52 13.77
N ASP A 192 29.96 -35.92 14.93
CA ASP A 192 30.34 -36.67 16.13
C ASP A 192 29.11 -37.34 16.81
N GLU A 193 29.41 -38.19 17.78
CA GLU A 193 28.37 -38.95 18.50
C GLU A 193 27.57 -38.07 19.46
N GLU A 194 28.16 -37.01 20.01
CA GLU A 194 27.48 -36.10 20.92
C GLU A 194 26.40 -35.28 20.18
N ASP A 195 26.73 -34.79 18.98
CA ASP A 195 25.79 -34.18 18.04
C ASP A 195 24.66 -35.15 17.70
N PHE A 196 24.97 -36.43 17.42
CA PHE A 196 23.94 -37.45 17.19
C PHE A 196 22.97 -37.58 18.37
N LEU A 197 23.50 -37.70 19.58
CA LEU A 197 22.72 -37.91 20.81
C LEU A 197 21.90 -36.67 21.20
N SER A 198 22.39 -35.46 20.87
CA SER A 198 21.70 -34.19 21.14
C SER A 198 20.53 -33.90 20.18
N ARG A 199 20.48 -34.55 19.01
CA ARG A 199 19.42 -34.33 18.01
C ARG A 199 18.05 -34.83 18.50
N PRO A 200 16.94 -34.25 18.00
CA PRO A 200 15.61 -34.75 18.27
C PRO A 200 15.45 -36.22 17.88
N ALA A 201 14.74 -37.00 18.72
CA ALA A 201 14.49 -38.42 18.45
C ALA A 201 13.73 -38.64 17.13
N PHE A 202 12.75 -37.78 16.84
CA PHE A 202 11.90 -37.85 15.66
C PHE A 202 11.83 -36.49 14.95
N THR A 203 11.60 -36.54 13.64
CA THR A 203 11.32 -35.33 12.84
C THR A 203 9.90 -34.84 13.16
N ASP A 204 9.73 -33.51 13.35
CA ASP A 204 8.42 -32.90 13.56
C ASP A 204 7.41 -33.39 12.52
N PRO A 205 6.18 -33.79 12.86
CA PRO A 205 5.14 -34.22 11.93
C PRO A 205 4.70 -33.16 10.91
N GLU A 206 4.12 -33.58 9.78
CA GLU A 206 3.80 -32.66 8.67
C GLU A 206 2.76 -31.61 9.06
N ILE A 207 1.74 -32.04 9.81
CA ILE A 207 0.67 -31.18 10.31
C ILE A 207 1.18 -30.03 11.20
N GLN A 208 2.38 -30.15 11.77
CA GLN A 208 2.98 -29.10 12.61
C GLN A 208 3.91 -28.16 11.84
N ARG A 209 4.16 -28.41 10.56
CA ARG A 209 5.16 -27.67 9.74
C ARG A 209 4.63 -27.16 8.40
N THR A 210 3.34 -27.36 8.09
CA THR A 210 2.70 -26.93 6.84
C THR A 210 1.50 -26.00 7.08
N ASN A 211 0.97 -25.40 6.02
CA ASN A 211 -0.25 -24.60 6.09
C ASN A 211 -1.49 -25.52 6.21
N LEU A 212 -2.40 -25.20 7.13
CA LEU A 212 -3.54 -26.05 7.47
C LEU A 212 -4.85 -25.67 6.76
N ALA A 213 -4.86 -24.69 5.85
CA ALA A 213 -6.09 -24.21 5.23
C ALA A 213 -6.88 -25.32 4.51
N SER A 214 -6.21 -26.21 3.77
CA SER A 214 -6.86 -27.34 3.09
C SER A 214 -7.47 -28.34 4.07
N VAL A 215 -6.77 -28.62 5.17
CA VAL A 215 -7.23 -29.52 6.23
C VAL A 215 -8.45 -28.92 6.94
N ILE A 216 -8.36 -27.66 7.35
CA ILE A 216 -9.45 -26.93 8.02
C ILE A 216 -10.68 -26.87 7.11
N LEU A 217 -10.51 -26.53 5.82
CA LEU A 217 -11.61 -26.47 4.86
C LEU A 217 -12.33 -27.81 4.74
N SER A 218 -11.56 -28.90 4.66
CA SER A 218 -12.10 -30.28 4.59
C SER A 218 -12.84 -30.65 5.86
N MET A 219 -12.28 -30.35 7.04
CA MET A 219 -12.92 -30.62 8.33
C MET A 219 -14.24 -29.85 8.49
N LEU A 220 -14.28 -28.57 8.11
CA LEU A 220 -15.49 -27.75 8.12
C LEU A 220 -16.57 -28.31 7.17
N ALA A 221 -16.17 -28.76 5.98
CA ALA A 221 -17.09 -29.33 5.00
C ALA A 221 -17.68 -30.68 5.48
N LEU A 222 -16.87 -31.49 6.17
CA LEU A 222 -17.28 -32.75 6.79
C LEU A 222 -17.98 -32.57 8.15
N LYS A 223 -18.07 -31.34 8.67
CA LYS A 223 -18.67 -30.99 9.97
C LYS A 223 -18.04 -31.73 11.16
N LEU A 224 -16.71 -31.87 11.16
CA LEU A 224 -15.95 -32.60 12.21
C LEU A 224 -15.77 -31.81 13.52
N GLY A 225 -16.51 -30.73 13.73
CA GLY A 225 -16.39 -29.88 14.92
C GLY A 225 -15.20 -28.93 14.87
N ASN A 226 -14.79 -28.44 16.05
CA ASN A 226 -13.64 -27.57 16.18
C ASN A 226 -12.35 -28.37 16.02
N ILE A 227 -11.40 -27.83 15.27
CA ILE A 227 -10.12 -28.50 15.00
C ILE A 227 -9.27 -28.70 16.26
N GLU A 228 -9.38 -27.79 17.23
CA GLU A 228 -8.65 -27.92 18.50
C GLU A 228 -9.15 -29.08 19.36
N ASP A 229 -10.42 -29.49 19.17
CA ASP A 229 -11.03 -30.62 19.86
C ASP A 229 -10.86 -31.95 19.08
N PHE A 230 -10.34 -31.88 17.85
CA PHE A 230 -10.17 -33.06 17.01
C PHE A 230 -9.00 -33.92 17.52
N PRO A 231 -9.20 -35.24 17.69
CA PRO A 231 -8.18 -36.12 18.26
C PRO A 231 -7.10 -36.41 17.21
N PHE A 232 -6.11 -35.53 17.07
CA PHE A 232 -4.91 -35.79 16.27
C PHE A 232 -3.90 -36.65 17.06
N VAL A 233 -3.16 -37.53 16.37
CA VAL A 233 -1.99 -38.22 16.95
C VAL A 233 -0.93 -37.20 17.41
N ASP A 234 -0.74 -36.18 16.59
CA ASP A 234 0.12 -35.03 16.79
C ASP A 234 -0.69 -33.76 16.50
N PRO A 235 -1.22 -33.07 17.52
CA PRO A 235 -2.04 -31.89 17.28
C PRO A 235 -1.22 -30.76 16.64
N PRO A 236 -1.80 -29.99 15.71
CA PRO A 236 -1.16 -28.78 15.21
C PRO A 236 -1.09 -27.71 16.29
N ASP A 237 -0.09 -26.84 16.20
CA ASP A 237 -0.03 -25.64 17.03
C ASP A 237 -1.14 -24.65 16.61
N GLY A 238 -1.88 -24.12 17.60
CA GLY A 238 -3.01 -23.22 17.39
C GLY A 238 -2.69 -21.96 16.56
N ARG A 239 -1.41 -21.58 16.44
CA ARG A 239 -0.96 -20.49 15.55
C ARG A 239 -1.12 -20.84 14.07
N PHE A 240 -0.86 -22.10 13.68
CA PHE A 240 -1.08 -22.56 12.30
C PHE A 240 -2.56 -22.72 12.00
N VAL A 241 -3.36 -23.12 13.00
CA VAL A 241 -4.82 -23.17 12.90
C VAL A 241 -5.39 -21.78 12.61
N LYS A 242 -5.04 -20.78 13.45
CA LYS A 242 -5.47 -19.39 13.27
C LYS A 242 -5.04 -18.82 11.92
N ASP A 243 -3.83 -19.14 11.47
CA ASP A 243 -3.36 -18.69 10.15
C ASP A 243 -4.10 -19.35 8.98
N GLY A 244 -4.42 -20.64 9.09
CA GLY A 244 -5.25 -21.35 8.13
C GLY A 244 -6.64 -20.73 8.01
N PHE A 245 -7.31 -20.41 9.12
CA PHE A 245 -8.57 -19.65 9.11
C PHE A 245 -8.43 -18.27 8.48
N ARG A 246 -7.34 -17.54 8.75
CA ARG A 246 -7.07 -16.24 8.10
C ARG A 246 -6.94 -16.38 6.58
N LEU A 247 -6.29 -17.44 6.09
CA LEU A 247 -6.21 -17.70 4.65
C LEU A 247 -7.58 -18.06 4.08
N LEU A 248 -8.37 -18.90 4.76
CA LEU A 248 -9.72 -19.21 4.32
C LEU A 248 -10.64 -17.99 4.31
N PHE A 249 -10.50 -17.08 5.27
CA PHE A 249 -11.20 -15.81 5.29
C PHE A 249 -10.75 -14.90 4.14
N GLU A 250 -9.44 -14.81 3.88
CA GLU A 250 -8.87 -14.10 2.73
C GLU A 250 -9.49 -14.58 1.41
N LEU A 251 -9.66 -15.90 1.24
CA LEU A 251 -10.26 -16.51 0.05
C LEU A 251 -11.79 -16.39 0.00
N GLY A 252 -12.44 -15.87 1.05
CA GLY A 252 -13.90 -15.82 1.19
C GLY A 252 -14.54 -17.19 1.45
N ALA A 253 -13.75 -18.20 1.84
CA ALA A 253 -14.22 -19.55 2.14
C ALA A 253 -14.94 -19.62 3.49
N VAL A 254 -14.59 -18.74 4.44
CA VAL A 254 -15.25 -18.62 5.74
C VAL A 254 -15.62 -17.16 6.03
N ASN A 255 -16.60 -16.95 6.91
CA ASN A 255 -16.97 -15.62 7.42
C ASN A 255 -16.15 -15.24 8.68
N ASP A 256 -16.41 -14.06 9.26
CA ASP A 256 -15.73 -13.57 10.48
C ASP A 256 -15.91 -14.49 11.69
N LYS A 257 -16.98 -15.29 11.70
CA LYS A 257 -17.28 -16.30 12.73
C LYS A 257 -16.65 -17.66 12.44
N GLN A 258 -15.74 -17.74 11.46
CA GLN A 258 -15.06 -18.96 11.02
C GLN A 258 -16.02 -20.05 10.47
N GLN A 259 -17.21 -19.66 10.03
CA GLN A 259 -18.20 -20.57 9.46
C GLN A 259 -18.07 -20.63 7.94
N LEU A 260 -18.29 -21.83 7.39
CA LEU A 260 -18.18 -22.08 5.95
C LEU A 260 -19.19 -21.26 5.14
N SER A 261 -18.70 -20.47 4.19
CA SER A 261 -19.51 -19.65 3.28
C SER A 261 -20.10 -20.49 2.14
N ALA A 262 -20.99 -19.91 1.33
CA ALA A 262 -21.46 -20.57 0.10
C ALA A 262 -20.31 -20.84 -0.88
N LEU A 263 -19.36 -19.91 -0.98
CA LEU A 263 -18.13 -20.09 -1.76
C LEU A 263 -17.26 -21.20 -1.15
N GLY A 264 -17.06 -21.20 0.17
CA GLY A 264 -16.30 -22.22 0.89
C GLY A 264 -16.81 -23.63 0.65
N ARG A 265 -18.14 -23.83 0.61
CA ARG A 265 -18.76 -25.12 0.26
C ARG A 265 -18.39 -25.58 -1.15
N LYS A 266 -18.31 -24.67 -2.12
CA LYS A 266 -17.89 -25.00 -3.48
C LYS A 266 -16.39 -25.32 -3.53
N LEU A 267 -15.56 -24.55 -2.82
CA LEU A 267 -14.12 -24.79 -2.75
C LEU A 267 -13.78 -26.16 -2.18
N ALA A 268 -14.47 -26.58 -1.11
CA ALA A 268 -14.24 -27.87 -0.45
C ALA A 268 -14.54 -29.09 -1.34
N LYS A 269 -15.27 -28.93 -2.45
CA LYS A 269 -15.53 -30.01 -3.42
C LYS A 269 -14.34 -30.27 -4.35
N LEU A 270 -13.37 -29.36 -4.43
CA LEU A 270 -12.20 -29.49 -5.29
C LEU A 270 -11.00 -30.01 -4.47
N PRO A 271 -10.40 -31.15 -4.82
CA PRO A 271 -9.31 -31.78 -4.07
C PRO A 271 -7.95 -31.14 -4.39
N ILE A 272 -7.87 -29.81 -4.32
CA ILE A 272 -6.67 -29.01 -4.58
C ILE A 272 -6.51 -27.92 -3.52
N ASP A 273 -5.36 -27.23 -3.53
CA ASP A 273 -5.14 -26.10 -2.63
C ASP A 273 -6.29 -25.07 -2.72
N PRO A 274 -6.81 -24.58 -1.59
CA PRO A 274 -7.93 -23.63 -1.56
C PRO A 274 -7.71 -22.37 -2.40
N ARG A 275 -6.46 -21.89 -2.54
CA ARG A 275 -6.14 -20.75 -3.41
C ARG A 275 -6.39 -21.12 -4.86
N LEU A 276 -5.90 -22.28 -5.30
CA LEU A 276 -6.11 -22.77 -6.67
C LEU A 276 -7.61 -23.00 -6.95
N ALA A 277 -8.33 -23.61 -6.02
CA ALA A 277 -9.79 -23.77 -6.11
C ALA A 277 -10.50 -22.41 -6.25
N ARG A 278 -10.06 -21.39 -5.50
CA ARG A 278 -10.63 -20.03 -5.56
C ARG A 278 -10.43 -19.39 -6.93
N MET A 279 -9.25 -19.58 -7.53
CA MET A 279 -8.95 -19.10 -8.88
C MET A 279 -9.86 -19.76 -9.92
N VAL A 280 -10.04 -21.08 -9.86
CA VAL A 280 -10.91 -21.82 -10.79
C VAL A 280 -12.34 -21.29 -10.75
N LEU A 281 -12.93 -21.13 -9.56
CA LEU A 281 -14.28 -20.59 -9.42
C LEU A 281 -14.37 -19.13 -9.90
N ALA A 282 -13.37 -18.30 -9.62
CA ALA A 282 -13.31 -16.94 -10.17
C ALA A 282 -13.22 -16.92 -11.71
N GLY A 283 -12.53 -17.90 -12.29
CA GLY A 283 -12.44 -18.07 -13.74
C GLY A 283 -13.79 -18.37 -14.38
N ALA A 284 -14.64 -19.16 -13.71
CA ALA A 284 -16.02 -19.40 -14.12
C ALA A 284 -16.84 -18.10 -14.10
N GLU A 285 -16.75 -17.32 -13.03
CA GLU A 285 -17.48 -16.05 -12.86
C GLU A 285 -17.07 -14.99 -13.90
N ARG A 286 -15.81 -14.97 -14.34
CA ARG A 286 -15.25 -13.94 -15.24
C ARG A 286 -15.21 -14.34 -16.72
N GLY A 287 -15.60 -15.57 -17.05
CA GLY A 287 -15.55 -16.09 -18.42
C GLY A 287 -14.12 -16.36 -18.93
N SER A 288 -13.21 -16.78 -18.04
CA SER A 288 -11.83 -17.20 -18.38
C SER A 288 -11.50 -18.59 -17.84
N LEU A 289 -12.52 -19.41 -17.57
CA LEU A 289 -12.40 -20.68 -16.86
C LEU A 289 -11.42 -21.65 -17.52
N ARG A 290 -11.45 -21.80 -18.84
CA ARG A 290 -10.58 -22.74 -19.55
C ARG A 290 -9.10 -22.41 -19.32
N ASP A 291 -8.71 -21.16 -19.54
CA ASP A 291 -7.34 -20.69 -19.38
C ASP A 291 -6.89 -20.79 -17.92
N VAL A 292 -7.76 -20.40 -16.99
CA VAL A 292 -7.51 -20.55 -15.56
C VAL A 292 -7.29 -22.02 -15.20
N LEU A 293 -8.11 -22.93 -15.73
CA LEU A 293 -8.00 -24.35 -15.46
C LEU A 293 -6.70 -24.95 -15.99
N VAL A 294 -6.26 -24.55 -17.19
CA VAL A 294 -4.95 -24.93 -17.73
C VAL A 294 -3.83 -24.47 -16.79
N VAL A 295 -3.83 -23.19 -16.40
CA VAL A 295 -2.81 -22.62 -15.51
C VAL A 295 -2.83 -23.30 -14.14
N VAL A 296 -3.99 -23.41 -13.49
CA VAL A 296 -4.14 -24.04 -12.17
C VAL A 296 -3.68 -25.49 -12.20
N SER A 297 -4.00 -26.25 -13.25
CA SER A 297 -3.54 -27.63 -13.41
C SER A 297 -2.01 -27.72 -13.50
N ALA A 298 -1.36 -26.72 -14.09
CA ALA A 298 0.09 -26.64 -14.17
C ALA A 298 0.72 -26.32 -12.80
N LEU A 299 0.08 -25.43 -12.04
CA LEU A 299 0.54 -24.98 -10.72
C LEU A 299 0.34 -26.06 -9.63
N ALA A 300 -0.59 -26.99 -9.85
CA ALA A 300 -0.86 -28.09 -8.94
C ALA A 300 0.18 -29.23 -9.03
N ILE A 301 0.97 -29.27 -10.11
CA ILE A 301 1.96 -30.32 -10.36
C ILE A 301 3.38 -29.75 -10.33
N GLN A 302 4.38 -30.62 -10.46
CA GLN A 302 5.75 -30.17 -10.70
C GLN A 302 5.89 -29.59 -12.12
N ASP A 303 6.62 -28.48 -12.26
CA ASP A 303 6.85 -27.82 -13.56
C ASP A 303 7.33 -28.84 -14.62
N PRO A 304 6.63 -28.95 -15.77
CA PRO A 304 6.95 -29.91 -16.81
C PRO A 304 8.22 -29.57 -17.59
N ARG A 305 8.77 -28.36 -17.45
CA ARG A 305 10.02 -27.97 -18.12
C ARG A 305 11.22 -28.56 -17.39
N ASP A 306 12.06 -29.28 -18.12
CA ASP A 306 13.33 -29.78 -17.63
C ASP A 306 14.43 -28.76 -17.90
N ARG A 307 15.29 -28.51 -16.90
CA ARG A 307 16.44 -27.62 -17.06
C ARG A 307 17.72 -28.32 -16.60
N PRO A 308 18.23 -29.29 -17.39
CA PRO A 308 19.45 -30.02 -17.05
C PRO A 308 20.63 -29.07 -16.86
N ALA A 309 21.52 -29.42 -15.94
CA ALA A 309 22.66 -28.59 -15.56
C ALA A 309 23.63 -28.33 -16.72
N ASP A 310 23.99 -29.42 -17.40
CA ASP A 310 24.90 -29.53 -18.53
C ASP A 310 24.34 -28.85 -19.78
N LYS A 311 23.00 -28.80 -19.90
CA LYS A 311 22.30 -28.22 -21.05
C LYS A 311 21.47 -26.99 -20.68
N ARG A 312 21.87 -26.27 -19.63
CA ARG A 312 21.08 -25.15 -19.08
C ARG A 312 20.80 -24.07 -20.11
N GLN A 313 21.81 -23.66 -20.88
CA GLN A 313 21.65 -22.64 -21.93
C GLN A 313 20.73 -23.11 -23.06
N ALA A 314 20.86 -24.36 -23.50
CA ALA A 314 20.02 -24.92 -24.55
C ALA A 314 18.56 -25.09 -24.09
N ALA A 315 18.34 -25.50 -22.84
CA ALA A 315 17.01 -25.56 -22.23
C ALA A 315 16.39 -24.16 -22.13
N ASP A 316 17.16 -23.16 -21.67
CA ASP A 316 16.70 -21.76 -21.58
C ASP A 316 16.30 -21.23 -22.95
N GLN A 317 17.10 -21.49 -23.99
CA GLN A 317 16.79 -21.09 -25.36
C GLN A 317 15.54 -21.81 -25.90
N ALA A 318 15.38 -23.10 -25.62
CA ALA A 318 14.21 -23.86 -26.01
C ALA A 318 12.94 -23.33 -25.33
N HIS A 319 13.02 -22.97 -24.04
CA HIS A 319 11.90 -22.44 -23.28
C HIS A 319 11.59 -20.98 -23.58
N GLN A 320 12.57 -20.19 -24.03
CA GLN A 320 12.42 -18.78 -24.40
C GLN A 320 11.23 -18.53 -25.34
N ARG A 321 10.92 -19.48 -26.24
CA ARG A 321 9.80 -19.38 -27.17
C ARG A 321 8.43 -19.31 -26.49
N TRP A 322 8.31 -19.83 -25.27
CA TRP A 322 7.05 -19.85 -24.51
C TRP A 322 6.92 -18.62 -23.61
N HIS A 323 8.02 -17.91 -23.34
CA HIS A 323 8.01 -16.75 -22.46
C HIS A 323 7.02 -15.69 -22.93
N ASP A 324 6.40 -15.07 -21.94
CA ASP A 324 5.62 -13.87 -22.13
C ASP A 324 6.27 -12.73 -21.31
N PRO A 325 6.43 -11.53 -21.89
CA PRO A 325 7.08 -10.39 -21.23
C PRO A 325 6.24 -9.79 -20.10
N ASP A 326 4.96 -10.13 -19.98
CA ASP A 326 4.04 -9.57 -18.98
C ASP A 326 3.50 -10.63 -18.00
N SER A 327 3.65 -11.93 -18.28
CA SER A 327 3.05 -12.97 -17.44
C SER A 327 3.64 -14.38 -17.59
N ASP A 328 4.28 -14.91 -16.54
CA ASP A 328 4.67 -16.32 -16.48
C ASP A 328 3.45 -17.28 -16.55
N PHE A 329 2.26 -16.83 -16.12
CA PHE A 329 1.03 -17.61 -16.29
C PHE A 329 0.60 -17.73 -17.76
N VAL A 330 0.85 -16.68 -18.56
CA VAL A 330 0.60 -16.72 -20.00
C VAL A 330 1.66 -17.58 -20.68
N ALA A 331 2.89 -17.60 -20.15
CA ALA A 331 3.91 -18.53 -20.62
C ALA A 331 3.50 -20.01 -20.45
N LEU A 332 2.79 -20.35 -19.37
CA LEU A 332 2.19 -21.68 -19.20
C LEU A 332 1.10 -21.95 -20.25
N LEU A 333 0.23 -20.97 -20.56
CA LEU A 333 -0.75 -21.13 -21.64
C LEU A 333 -0.06 -21.35 -23.00
N ASN A 334 0.97 -20.57 -23.31
CA ASN A 334 1.74 -20.71 -24.54
C ASN A 334 2.36 -22.12 -24.65
N LEU A 335 2.92 -22.62 -23.54
CA LEU A 335 3.46 -23.98 -23.48
C LEU A 335 2.38 -25.04 -23.69
N TRP A 336 1.22 -24.90 -23.03
CA TRP A 336 0.09 -25.81 -23.20
C TRP A 336 -0.38 -25.88 -24.65
N HIS A 337 -0.59 -24.73 -25.30
CA HIS A 337 -0.97 -24.69 -26.72
C HIS A 337 0.10 -25.31 -27.62
N GLY A 338 1.39 -25.06 -27.35
CA GLY A 338 2.49 -25.70 -28.06
C GLY A 338 2.47 -27.23 -27.94
N ILE A 339 2.16 -27.74 -26.74
CA ILE A 339 2.01 -29.17 -26.47
C ILE A 339 0.77 -29.75 -27.19
N GLU A 340 -0.38 -29.08 -27.14
CA GLU A 340 -1.60 -29.56 -27.82
C GLU A 340 -1.40 -29.63 -29.33
N ASN A 341 -0.81 -28.60 -29.92
CA ASN A 341 -0.47 -28.59 -31.35
C ASN A 341 0.46 -29.76 -31.72
N ALA A 342 1.47 -30.04 -30.90
CA ALA A 342 2.36 -31.16 -31.12
C ALA A 342 1.65 -32.52 -30.93
N ARG A 343 0.73 -32.63 -29.97
CA ARG A 343 -0.02 -33.86 -29.70
C ARG A 343 -1.02 -34.19 -30.80
N GLU A 344 -1.64 -33.18 -31.41
CA GLU A 344 -2.55 -33.35 -32.54
C GLU A 344 -1.80 -33.71 -33.83
N ALA A 345 -0.61 -33.12 -34.05
CA ALA A 345 0.17 -33.32 -35.27
C ALA A 345 1.09 -34.56 -35.27
N LEU A 346 1.52 -35.05 -34.11
CA LEU A 346 2.55 -36.08 -33.99
C LEU A 346 2.03 -37.40 -33.41
N SER A 347 2.58 -38.52 -33.89
CA SER A 347 2.37 -39.83 -33.24
C SER A 347 2.99 -39.86 -31.84
N GLY A 348 2.55 -40.78 -30.97
CA GLY A 348 3.03 -40.85 -29.58
C GLY A 348 4.56 -40.97 -29.41
N ASN A 349 5.25 -41.64 -30.33
CA ASN A 349 6.72 -41.73 -30.30
C ASN A 349 7.39 -40.44 -30.78
N GLN A 350 6.83 -39.79 -31.79
CA GLN A 350 7.29 -38.47 -32.26
C GLN A 350 7.06 -37.40 -31.20
N LEU A 351 5.93 -37.44 -30.48
CA LEU A 351 5.65 -36.54 -29.37
C LEU A 351 6.65 -36.70 -28.22
N ARG A 352 7.00 -37.94 -27.84
CA ARG A 352 8.06 -38.19 -26.85
C ARG A 352 9.40 -37.58 -27.27
N ARG A 353 9.77 -37.73 -28.55
CA ARG A 353 10.97 -37.10 -29.12
C ARG A 353 10.85 -35.57 -29.08
N TRP A 354 9.71 -35.01 -29.48
CA TRP A 354 9.45 -33.57 -29.44
C TRP A 354 9.59 -33.00 -28.02
N CYS A 355 9.04 -33.67 -27.01
CA CYS A 355 9.18 -33.28 -25.61
C CYS A 355 10.66 -33.23 -25.20
N ARG A 356 11.44 -34.27 -25.52
CA ARG A 356 12.88 -34.30 -25.24
C ARG A 356 13.64 -33.18 -25.94
N ASP A 357 13.35 -32.94 -27.22
CA ASP A 357 14.03 -31.91 -28.02
C ASP A 357 13.68 -30.48 -27.53
N HIS A 358 12.56 -30.31 -26.84
CA HIS A 358 12.11 -29.04 -26.25
C HIS A 358 12.35 -28.95 -24.74
N TYR A 359 13.08 -29.91 -24.15
CA TYR A 359 13.34 -29.98 -22.71
C TYR A 359 12.05 -29.94 -21.88
N ILE A 360 11.08 -30.78 -22.26
CA ILE A 360 9.81 -30.98 -21.57
C ILE A 360 9.76 -32.43 -21.09
N ASN A 361 9.45 -32.62 -19.82
CA ASN A 361 9.26 -33.94 -19.23
C ASN A 361 7.92 -34.53 -19.68
N TYR A 362 7.98 -35.62 -20.45
CA TYR A 362 6.78 -36.26 -21.02
C TYR A 362 5.78 -36.73 -19.95
N LEU A 363 6.26 -37.21 -18.80
CA LEU A 363 5.38 -37.72 -17.73
C LEU A 363 4.68 -36.59 -16.99
N ARG A 364 5.39 -35.52 -16.64
CA ARG A 364 4.79 -34.32 -16.02
C ARG A 364 3.83 -33.62 -16.99
N MET A 365 4.13 -33.61 -18.28
CA MET A 365 3.19 -33.13 -19.30
C MET A 365 1.89 -33.96 -19.31
N ARG A 366 2.00 -35.30 -19.23
CA ARG A 366 0.82 -36.17 -19.14
C ARG A 366 0.05 -35.94 -17.83
N GLU A 367 0.75 -35.80 -16.71
CA GLU A 367 0.17 -35.46 -15.40
C GLU A 367 -0.59 -34.13 -15.44
N TRP A 368 -0.07 -33.13 -16.17
CA TRP A 368 -0.75 -31.86 -16.39
C TRP A 368 -2.08 -32.06 -17.12
N HIS A 369 -2.09 -32.86 -18.19
CA HIS A 369 -3.32 -33.20 -18.91
C HIS A 369 -4.32 -34.01 -18.08
N ASP A 370 -3.83 -34.95 -17.28
CA ASP A 370 -4.66 -35.77 -16.41
C ASP A 370 -5.30 -34.90 -15.32
N THR A 371 -4.53 -34.01 -14.69
CA THR A 371 -5.01 -33.03 -13.70
C THR A 371 -6.08 -32.11 -14.30
N PHE A 372 -5.82 -31.57 -15.50
CA PHE A 372 -6.80 -30.74 -16.20
C PHE A 372 -8.11 -31.50 -16.47
N ARG A 373 -8.03 -32.76 -16.92
CA ARG A 373 -9.21 -33.59 -17.19
C ARG A 373 -9.98 -33.91 -15.92
N GLN A 374 -9.29 -34.26 -14.83
CA GLN A 374 -9.91 -34.54 -13.53
C GLN A 374 -10.64 -33.31 -12.98
N LEU A 375 -9.99 -32.14 -12.96
CA LEU A 375 -10.62 -30.91 -12.50
C LEU A 375 -11.80 -30.49 -13.39
N ARG A 376 -11.68 -30.66 -14.71
CA ARG A 376 -12.80 -30.42 -15.64
C ARG A 376 -14.00 -31.32 -15.33
N GLN A 377 -13.77 -32.59 -15.01
CA GLN A 377 -14.85 -33.52 -14.64
C GLN A 377 -15.51 -33.09 -13.33
N LEU A 378 -14.72 -32.74 -12.31
CA LEU A 378 -15.27 -32.26 -11.03
C LEU A 378 -16.09 -30.98 -11.18
N LEU A 379 -15.65 -30.05 -12.03
CA LEU A 379 -16.42 -28.84 -12.35
C LEU A 379 -17.74 -29.18 -13.03
N ARG A 380 -17.75 -30.15 -13.95
CA ARG A 380 -18.97 -30.65 -14.58
C ARG A 380 -19.93 -31.26 -13.56
N ASP A 381 -19.42 -32.02 -12.60
CA ASP A 381 -20.22 -32.59 -11.49
C ASP A 381 -20.76 -31.50 -10.53
N MET A 382 -20.24 -30.28 -10.63
CA MET A 382 -20.71 -29.08 -9.93
C MET A 382 -21.58 -28.16 -10.81
N ASP A 383 -22.01 -28.63 -11.99
CA ASP A 383 -22.77 -27.86 -12.99
C ASP A 383 -22.03 -26.62 -13.52
N ILE A 384 -20.70 -26.67 -13.54
CA ILE A 384 -19.83 -25.63 -14.08
C ILE A 384 -19.20 -26.14 -15.38
N GLU A 385 -19.69 -25.66 -16.51
CA GLU A 385 -19.19 -26.07 -17.82
C GLU A 385 -17.88 -25.35 -18.19
N VAL A 386 -16.86 -26.13 -18.55
CA VAL A 386 -15.60 -25.60 -19.07
C VAL A 386 -15.71 -25.40 -20.59
N PRO A 387 -15.52 -24.17 -21.10
CA PRO A 387 -15.63 -23.90 -22.53
C PRO A 387 -14.69 -24.76 -23.38
N ALA A 388 -15.16 -25.11 -24.59
CA ALA A 388 -14.35 -25.73 -25.63
C ALA A 388 -13.16 -24.82 -26.02
N PRO A 389 -12.05 -25.37 -26.53
CA PRO A 389 -11.01 -24.54 -27.11
C PRO A 389 -11.57 -23.75 -28.29
N LEU A 390 -11.10 -22.50 -28.45
CA LEU A 390 -11.40 -21.73 -29.64
C LEU A 390 -10.80 -22.42 -30.88
N PRO A 391 -11.50 -22.42 -32.02
CA PRO A 391 -10.93 -22.90 -33.27
C PRO A 391 -9.65 -22.15 -33.59
N ARG A 392 -8.63 -22.88 -34.05
CA ARG A 392 -7.39 -22.27 -34.50
C ARG A 392 -7.61 -21.59 -35.85
N ASP A 393 -7.21 -20.34 -35.97
CA ASP A 393 -7.13 -19.68 -37.27
C ASP A 393 -5.85 -20.15 -37.97
N GLU A 394 -6.00 -20.88 -39.07
CA GLU A 394 -4.87 -21.41 -39.85
C GLU A 394 -3.99 -20.31 -40.46
N ASN A 395 -4.54 -19.10 -40.64
CA ASN A 395 -3.81 -17.94 -41.14
C ASN A 395 -3.08 -17.16 -40.03
N GLU A 396 -3.36 -17.45 -38.76
CA GLU A 396 -2.71 -16.80 -37.63
C GLU A 396 -1.35 -17.44 -37.33
N SER A 397 -0.29 -16.63 -37.39
CA SER A 397 1.03 -17.05 -36.95
C SER A 397 1.07 -17.28 -35.43
N GLU A 398 1.97 -18.15 -34.96
CA GLU A 398 2.10 -18.43 -33.52
C GLU A 398 2.41 -17.17 -32.70
N GLU A 399 3.11 -16.18 -33.27
CA GLU A 399 3.39 -14.93 -32.57
C GLU A 399 2.14 -14.05 -32.43
N GLN A 400 1.29 -14.00 -33.47
CA GLN A 400 -0.02 -13.33 -33.39
C GLN A 400 -0.91 -14.00 -32.32
N ALA A 401 -0.95 -15.33 -32.30
CA ALA A 401 -1.71 -16.09 -31.32
C ALA A 401 -1.26 -15.81 -29.88
N LYS A 402 0.06 -15.74 -29.64
CA LYS A 402 0.63 -15.34 -28.33
C LYS A 402 0.24 -13.91 -27.96
N GLN A 403 0.30 -12.99 -28.92
CA GLN A 403 -0.07 -11.60 -28.68
C GLN A 403 -1.56 -11.47 -28.36
N ALA A 404 -2.43 -12.24 -29.03
CA ALA A 404 -3.86 -12.31 -28.73
C ALA A 404 -4.11 -12.81 -27.30
N ARG A 405 -3.48 -13.94 -26.91
CA ARG A 405 -3.55 -14.47 -25.54
C ARG A 405 -3.07 -13.47 -24.49
N ARG A 406 -1.99 -12.72 -24.77
CA ARG A 406 -1.52 -11.64 -23.87
C ARG A 406 -2.57 -10.54 -23.73
N LYS A 407 -3.16 -10.07 -24.83
CA LYS A 407 -4.18 -9.00 -24.80
C LYS A 407 -5.43 -9.41 -24.01
N THR A 408 -5.84 -10.68 -24.08
CA THR A 408 -7.02 -11.19 -23.36
C THR A 408 -6.73 -11.68 -21.94
N SER A 409 -5.45 -11.73 -21.54
CA SER A 409 -5.02 -12.25 -20.23
C SER A 409 -5.52 -11.46 -19.01
N GLY A 410 -6.08 -10.27 -19.18
CA GLY A 410 -6.62 -9.48 -18.06
C GLY A 410 -7.69 -10.23 -17.25
N LYS A 411 -8.61 -10.96 -17.90
CA LYS A 411 -9.63 -11.78 -17.21
C LYS A 411 -9.01 -12.95 -16.45
N LEU A 412 -8.05 -13.63 -17.08
CA LEU A 412 -7.23 -14.68 -16.45
C LEU A 412 -6.54 -14.13 -15.20
N HIS A 413 -5.85 -13.00 -15.31
CA HIS A 413 -5.11 -12.42 -14.19
C HIS A 413 -6.02 -11.99 -13.05
N GLN A 414 -7.17 -11.37 -13.36
CA GLN A 414 -8.17 -11.06 -12.35
C GLN A 414 -8.68 -12.30 -11.63
N ALA A 415 -8.91 -13.42 -12.34
CA ALA A 415 -9.32 -14.67 -11.73
C ALA A 415 -8.22 -15.26 -10.83
N LEU A 416 -6.96 -15.27 -11.29
CA LEU A 416 -5.82 -15.74 -10.51
C LEU A 416 -5.58 -14.88 -9.25
N LEU A 417 -5.77 -13.56 -9.37
CA LEU A 417 -5.61 -12.59 -8.28
C LEU A 417 -6.49 -12.91 -7.08
N SER A 418 -7.69 -13.48 -7.30
CA SER A 418 -8.61 -13.88 -6.22
C SER A 418 -8.02 -14.90 -5.23
N GLY A 419 -7.03 -15.70 -5.65
CA GLY A 419 -6.30 -16.65 -4.80
C GLY A 419 -4.93 -16.15 -4.34
N LEU A 420 -4.50 -14.96 -4.79
CA LEU A 420 -3.13 -14.44 -4.65
C LEU A 420 -3.05 -13.05 -4.00
N LEU A 421 -4.10 -12.60 -3.30
CA LEU A 421 -4.16 -11.28 -2.66
C LEU A 421 -3.00 -11.04 -1.68
N SER A 422 -2.56 -12.07 -0.93
CA SER A 422 -1.36 -12.00 -0.07
C SER A 422 -0.02 -11.96 -0.82
N ASN A 423 0.00 -12.22 -2.13
CA ASN A 423 1.23 -12.36 -2.94
C ASN A 423 1.35 -11.23 -3.97
N LEU A 424 0.89 -10.03 -3.59
CA LEU A 424 1.02 -8.80 -4.36
C LEU A 424 2.35 -8.10 -4.07
N GLY A 425 2.82 -7.30 -5.02
CA GLY A 425 3.86 -6.32 -4.75
C GLY A 425 3.89 -5.13 -5.72
N THR A 426 4.33 -3.99 -5.20
CA THR A 426 4.65 -2.79 -5.97
C THR A 426 6.16 -2.62 -6.03
N LEU A 427 6.68 -2.22 -7.18
CA LEU A 427 8.10 -1.93 -7.36
C LEU A 427 8.52 -0.76 -6.46
N LEU A 428 9.63 -0.94 -5.75
CA LEU A 428 10.38 0.10 -5.06
C LEU A 428 11.55 0.52 -5.96
N GLU A 429 12.77 0.34 -5.50
CA GLU A 429 14.02 0.63 -6.20
C GLU A 429 14.85 -0.65 -6.36
N ASN A 430 15.90 -0.64 -7.19
CA ASN A 430 16.85 -1.75 -7.34
C ASN A 430 16.23 -3.13 -7.61
N ARG A 431 15.10 -3.17 -8.34
CA ARG A 431 14.32 -4.39 -8.65
C ARG A 431 13.73 -5.10 -7.42
N GLU A 432 13.66 -4.42 -6.28
CA GLU A 432 12.99 -4.86 -5.07
C GLU A 432 11.52 -4.42 -5.09
N TYR A 433 10.63 -5.27 -4.60
CA TYR A 433 9.20 -5.03 -4.50
C TYR A 433 8.77 -4.98 -3.04
N LEU A 434 7.89 -4.03 -2.73
CA LEU A 434 7.13 -4.00 -1.48
C LEU A 434 5.86 -4.84 -1.66
N GLY A 435 5.78 -5.94 -0.94
CA GLY A 435 4.61 -6.80 -0.89
C GLY A 435 3.77 -6.62 0.36
N ALA A 436 2.66 -7.37 0.40
CA ALA A 436 1.77 -7.44 1.56
C ALA A 436 2.56 -7.68 2.86
N ARG A 437 2.13 -7.00 3.94
CA ARG A 437 2.74 -7.06 5.28
C ARG A 437 4.19 -6.54 5.30
N ASN A 438 4.47 -5.51 4.50
CA ASN A 438 5.79 -4.85 4.38
C ASN A 438 6.94 -5.78 3.99
N ARG A 439 6.65 -6.83 3.22
CA ARG A 439 7.68 -7.77 2.77
C ARG A 439 8.45 -7.18 1.62
N LYS A 440 9.76 -7.41 1.60
CA LYS A 440 10.61 -7.07 0.48
C LYS A 440 10.97 -8.33 -0.28
N PHE A 441 10.75 -8.35 -1.59
CA PHE A 441 11.08 -9.50 -2.44
C PHE A 441 11.61 -9.06 -3.81
N MET A 442 12.29 -9.97 -4.49
CA MET A 442 12.73 -9.78 -5.87
C MET A 442 12.03 -10.79 -6.79
N ILE A 443 11.84 -10.44 -8.06
CA ILE A 443 11.38 -11.43 -9.05
C ILE A 443 12.49 -12.47 -9.26
N HIS A 444 12.13 -13.76 -9.24
CA HIS A 444 13.08 -14.84 -9.46
C HIS A 444 13.75 -14.71 -10.85
N PRO A 445 15.08 -14.89 -10.99
CA PRO A 445 15.79 -14.67 -12.27
C PRO A 445 15.31 -15.55 -13.44
N GLY A 446 14.64 -16.66 -13.15
CA GLY A 446 14.04 -17.53 -14.17
C GLY A 446 12.71 -17.04 -14.75
N SER A 447 12.12 -15.97 -14.22
CA SER A 447 10.88 -15.37 -14.74
C SER A 447 11.15 -14.53 -15.98
N GLY A 448 10.19 -14.51 -16.92
CA GLY A 448 10.24 -13.60 -18.08
C GLY A 448 10.24 -12.11 -17.68
N LEU A 449 9.76 -11.79 -16.48
CA LEU A 449 9.58 -10.43 -16.00
C LEU A 449 10.80 -9.89 -15.22
N ALA A 450 11.81 -10.73 -14.94
CA ALA A 450 12.95 -10.37 -14.10
C ALA A 450 13.74 -9.15 -14.62
N LYS A 451 13.71 -8.90 -15.94
CA LYS A 451 14.37 -7.75 -16.58
C LYS A 451 13.47 -6.52 -16.75
N LYS A 452 12.15 -6.69 -16.90
CA LYS A 452 11.19 -5.62 -17.24
C LYS A 452 10.74 -4.80 -16.03
N THR A 453 10.68 -5.46 -14.87
CA THR A 453 10.29 -4.86 -13.58
C THR A 453 9.03 -3.97 -13.65
N PRO A 454 7.84 -4.53 -13.91
CA PRO A 454 6.60 -3.76 -13.93
C PRO A 454 6.27 -3.17 -12.54
N LYS A 455 5.57 -2.03 -12.52
CA LYS A 455 5.22 -1.33 -11.27
C LYS A 455 4.42 -2.20 -10.29
N TRP A 456 3.49 -3.01 -10.78
CA TRP A 456 2.64 -3.88 -9.96
C TRP A 456 2.69 -5.31 -10.47
N VAL A 457 2.83 -6.24 -9.52
CA VAL A 457 2.87 -7.68 -9.79
C VAL A 457 2.01 -8.47 -8.82
N MET A 458 1.55 -9.63 -9.30
CA MET A 458 1.16 -10.75 -8.45
C MET A 458 2.10 -11.92 -8.69
N ALA A 459 2.33 -12.74 -7.66
CA ALA A 459 3.13 -13.96 -7.73
C ALA A 459 2.35 -15.17 -7.25
N PHE A 460 2.57 -16.34 -7.86
CA PHE A 460 1.98 -17.58 -7.37
C PHE A 460 2.54 -17.95 -5.99
N GLU A 461 3.87 -17.86 -5.84
CA GLU A 461 4.55 -18.21 -4.60
C GLU A 461 5.69 -17.24 -4.28
N LEU A 462 5.92 -17.04 -2.99
CA LEU A 462 7.08 -16.34 -2.44
C LEU A 462 7.91 -17.37 -1.68
N ILE A 463 9.12 -17.65 -2.15
CA ILE A 463 10.03 -18.63 -1.57
C ILE A 463 11.30 -17.94 -1.09
N GLU A 464 11.67 -18.22 0.15
CA GLU A 464 12.93 -17.74 0.72
C GLU A 464 14.03 -18.78 0.52
N THR A 465 15.09 -18.36 -0.19
CA THR A 465 16.33 -19.12 -0.34
C THR A 465 17.50 -18.32 0.24
N THR A 466 18.23 -17.57 -0.59
CA THR A 466 19.21 -16.56 -0.17
C THR A 466 18.57 -15.20 0.06
N LYS A 467 17.51 -14.91 -0.71
CA LYS A 467 16.61 -13.77 -0.57
C LYS A 467 15.18 -14.28 -0.74
N LEU A 468 14.20 -13.43 -0.46
CA LEU A 468 12.82 -13.72 -0.77
C LEU A 468 12.57 -13.49 -2.27
N PHE A 469 12.23 -14.56 -2.99
CA PHE A 469 11.97 -14.51 -4.43
C PHE A 469 10.51 -14.81 -4.76
N ALA A 470 9.93 -13.99 -5.64
CA ALA A 470 8.65 -14.26 -6.28
C ALA A 470 8.83 -15.17 -7.50
N ARG A 471 8.09 -16.28 -7.54
CA ARG A 471 8.08 -17.23 -8.66
C ARG A 471 6.70 -17.29 -9.31
N THR A 472 6.71 -17.46 -10.62
CA THR A 472 5.53 -17.39 -11.50
C THR A 472 4.78 -16.08 -11.30
N VAL A 473 5.23 -15.05 -12.00
CA VAL A 473 4.83 -13.65 -11.77
C VAL A 473 4.06 -13.11 -12.97
N ALA A 474 3.09 -12.25 -12.73
CA ALA A 474 2.45 -11.45 -13.78
C ALA A 474 2.31 -9.99 -13.39
N LYS A 475 2.40 -9.12 -14.40
CA LYS A 475 2.00 -7.72 -14.32
C LYS A 475 0.49 -7.65 -14.08
N ILE A 476 0.06 -6.77 -13.18
CA ILE A 476 -1.36 -6.51 -12.90
C ILE A 476 -1.66 -5.01 -12.95
N ASP A 477 -2.94 -4.68 -13.07
CA ASP A 477 -3.45 -3.34 -12.78
C ASP A 477 -3.91 -3.27 -11.31
N PRO A 478 -3.47 -2.28 -10.52
CA PRO A 478 -3.90 -2.14 -9.13
C PRO A 478 -5.42 -1.97 -8.94
N GLN A 479 -6.15 -1.46 -9.95
CA GLN A 479 -7.61 -1.30 -9.87
C GLN A 479 -8.35 -2.64 -9.77
N TRP A 480 -7.70 -3.76 -10.12
CA TRP A 480 -8.29 -5.09 -10.02
C TRP A 480 -8.32 -5.65 -8.59
N ILE A 481 -7.57 -5.04 -7.67
CA ILE A 481 -7.33 -5.56 -6.32
C ILE A 481 -8.54 -5.28 -5.41
N GLU A 482 -8.93 -4.02 -5.28
CA GLU A 482 -9.96 -3.57 -4.33
C GLU A 482 -11.31 -4.31 -4.48
N PRO A 483 -11.87 -4.50 -5.70
CA PRO A 483 -13.15 -5.20 -5.86
C PRO A 483 -13.14 -6.66 -5.38
N GLN A 484 -11.95 -7.29 -5.30
CA GLN A 484 -11.78 -8.67 -4.88
C GLN A 484 -11.41 -8.82 -3.40
N ALA A 485 -11.10 -7.70 -2.74
CA ALA A 485 -10.56 -7.67 -1.40
C ALA A 485 -11.40 -6.78 -0.45
N GLN A 486 -12.67 -6.51 -0.78
CA GLN A 486 -13.53 -5.60 -0.01
C GLN A 486 -13.62 -5.96 1.48
N HIS A 487 -13.62 -7.25 1.82
CA HIS A 487 -13.64 -7.75 3.20
C HIS A 487 -12.28 -7.70 3.91
N LEU A 488 -11.22 -7.26 3.22
CA LEU A 488 -9.83 -7.25 3.71
C LEU A 488 -9.20 -5.85 3.71
N VAL A 489 -9.73 -4.93 2.92
CA VAL A 489 -9.18 -3.58 2.81
C VAL A 489 -9.47 -2.74 4.05
N LYS A 490 -8.59 -1.77 4.30
CA LYS A 490 -8.78 -0.73 5.30
C LYS A 490 -8.68 0.62 4.62
N SER A 491 -9.70 1.45 4.81
CA SER A 491 -9.72 2.84 4.35
C SER A 491 -9.27 3.78 5.46
N SER A 492 -8.51 4.81 5.10
CA SER A 492 -8.20 5.96 5.93
C SER A 492 -8.52 7.24 5.15
N TYR A 493 -9.03 8.25 5.84
CA TYR A 493 -9.48 9.50 5.23
C TYR A 493 -8.62 10.67 5.73
N SER A 494 -8.30 11.62 4.85
CA SER A 494 -7.49 12.80 5.18
C SER A 494 -7.96 14.04 4.42
N GLU A 495 -7.57 15.21 4.94
CA GLU A 495 -7.89 16.54 4.40
C GLU A 495 -9.39 16.71 4.07
N PRO A 496 -10.30 16.55 5.04
CA PRO A 496 -11.72 16.85 4.81
C PRO A 496 -11.88 18.36 4.55
N HIS A 497 -12.50 18.70 3.43
CA HIS A 497 -12.71 20.10 3.03
C HIS A 497 -14.01 20.26 2.23
N TRP A 498 -14.54 21.47 2.24
CA TRP A 498 -15.71 21.83 1.45
C TRP A 498 -15.34 22.03 -0.03
N GLU A 499 -16.13 21.47 -0.96
CA GLU A 499 -15.98 21.70 -2.40
C GLU A 499 -17.21 22.43 -2.94
N MET A 500 -17.12 23.76 -3.08
CA MET A 500 -18.22 24.66 -3.50
C MET A 500 -18.97 24.16 -4.74
N LYS A 501 -18.26 23.72 -5.80
CA LYS A 501 -18.89 23.25 -7.05
C LYS A 501 -19.77 22.01 -6.87
N ARG A 502 -19.40 21.11 -5.95
CA ARG A 502 -20.19 19.90 -5.66
C ARG A 502 -21.19 20.12 -4.53
N ALA A 503 -21.06 21.22 -3.80
CA ALA A 503 -21.81 21.54 -2.61
C ALA A 503 -21.82 20.38 -1.59
N GLN A 504 -20.64 19.81 -1.32
CA GLN A 504 -20.47 18.73 -0.34
C GLN A 504 -19.08 18.76 0.26
N VAL A 505 -18.92 18.18 1.45
CA VAL A 505 -17.59 17.91 2.03
C VAL A 505 -16.98 16.69 1.35
N VAL A 506 -15.75 16.85 0.90
CA VAL A 506 -14.94 15.82 0.26
C VAL A 506 -13.69 15.55 1.11
N ALA A 507 -13.24 14.30 1.09
CA ALA A 507 -11.98 13.90 1.70
C ALA A 507 -11.19 13.03 0.72
N PHE A 508 -9.90 12.88 0.99
CA PHE A 508 -9.08 11.92 0.27
C PHE A 508 -9.02 10.61 1.04
N GLU A 509 -9.48 9.55 0.38
CA GLU A 509 -9.39 8.18 0.86
C GLU A 509 -8.11 7.51 0.35
N GLN A 510 -7.38 6.90 1.28
CA GLN A 510 -6.33 5.94 1.01
C GLN A 510 -6.83 4.55 1.41
N VAL A 511 -6.73 3.58 0.49
CA VAL A 511 -7.13 2.19 0.72
C VAL A 511 -5.90 1.32 0.78
N THR A 512 -5.79 0.55 1.86
CA THR A 512 -4.68 -0.38 2.10
C THR A 512 -5.17 -1.83 2.13
N LEU A 513 -4.38 -2.74 1.57
CA LEU A 513 -4.59 -4.19 1.66
C LEU A 513 -3.36 -4.82 2.30
N PHE A 514 -3.53 -5.42 3.48
CA PHE A 514 -2.42 -5.99 4.26
C PHE A 514 -1.24 -5.02 4.47
N GLY A 515 -1.52 -3.73 4.64
CA GLY A 515 -0.50 -2.67 4.79
C GLY A 515 0.08 -2.13 3.49
N LEU A 516 -0.28 -2.71 2.33
CA LEU A 516 0.12 -2.20 1.03
C LEU A 516 -0.89 -1.15 0.54
N PRO A 517 -0.49 0.09 0.20
CA PRO A 517 -1.40 1.09 -0.34
C PRO A 517 -1.78 0.71 -1.79
N ILE A 518 -3.02 0.28 -1.98
CA ILE A 518 -3.56 -0.11 -3.30
C ILE A 518 -4.28 1.05 -3.98
N VAL A 519 -4.84 1.97 -3.20
CA VAL A 519 -5.36 3.26 -3.65
C VAL A 519 -4.68 4.32 -2.81
N ALA A 520 -3.79 5.12 -3.42
CA ALA A 520 -3.02 6.12 -2.69
C ALA A 520 -3.88 7.34 -2.30
N ARG A 521 -4.71 7.82 -3.23
CA ARG A 521 -5.51 9.04 -3.04
C ARG A 521 -6.74 9.01 -3.95
N ARG A 522 -7.93 8.77 -3.39
CA ARG A 522 -9.22 8.83 -4.09
C ARG A 522 -10.11 9.87 -3.43
N ARG A 523 -10.69 10.79 -4.21
CA ARG A 523 -11.69 11.72 -3.69
C ARG A 523 -12.99 10.99 -3.39
N VAL A 524 -13.53 11.16 -2.19
CA VAL A 524 -14.78 10.55 -1.75
C VAL A 524 -15.70 11.58 -1.10
N HIS A 525 -17.00 11.30 -1.13
CA HIS A 525 -17.99 12.08 -0.39
C HIS A 525 -17.85 11.75 1.10
N TYR A 526 -17.46 12.75 1.89
CA TYR A 526 -17.11 12.56 3.30
C TYR A 526 -18.33 12.56 4.24
N GLY A 527 -19.44 13.17 3.81
CA GLY A 527 -20.69 13.26 4.56
C GLY A 527 -21.15 11.93 5.20
N PRO A 528 -21.28 10.82 4.45
CA PRO A 528 -21.70 9.53 5.00
C PRO A 528 -20.65 8.85 5.88
N ILE A 529 -19.39 9.27 5.79
CA ILE A 529 -18.25 8.67 6.51
C ILE A 529 -18.12 9.31 7.90
N ALA A 530 -18.16 10.64 7.96
CA ALA A 530 -18.12 11.42 9.20
C ALA A 530 -19.16 12.54 9.14
N PRO A 531 -20.44 12.25 9.45
CA PRO A 531 -21.54 13.22 9.32
C PRO A 531 -21.34 14.48 10.16
N GLN A 532 -20.88 14.34 11.40
CA GLN A 532 -20.72 15.45 12.34
C GLN A 532 -19.67 16.46 11.84
N GLU A 533 -18.45 15.98 11.54
CA GLU A 533 -17.36 16.81 11.00
C GLU A 533 -17.73 17.42 9.65
N SER A 534 -18.43 16.65 8.79
CA SER A 534 -18.89 17.16 7.50
C SER A 534 -19.93 18.27 7.64
N ARG A 535 -20.82 18.17 8.62
CA ARG A 535 -21.80 19.21 8.89
C ARG A 535 -21.13 20.47 9.43
N GLU A 536 -20.17 20.33 10.33
CA GLU A 536 -19.40 21.46 10.85
C GLU A 536 -18.68 22.20 9.70
N LEU A 537 -17.94 21.47 8.86
CA LEU A 537 -17.26 22.04 7.71
C LEU A 537 -18.24 22.67 6.70
N PHE A 538 -19.41 22.06 6.50
CA PHE A 538 -20.47 22.64 5.67
C PHE A 538 -20.93 23.99 6.23
N ILE A 539 -21.27 24.07 7.53
CA ILE A 539 -21.75 25.34 8.10
C ILE A 539 -20.65 26.41 8.06
N ARG A 540 -19.44 26.09 8.52
CA ARG A 540 -18.32 27.05 8.56
C ARG A 540 -17.96 27.56 7.16
N ARG A 541 -17.60 26.65 6.24
CA ARG A 541 -17.11 27.04 4.92
C ARG A 541 -18.24 27.54 4.01
N ALA A 542 -19.34 26.79 3.96
CA ALA A 542 -20.40 27.09 2.99
C ALA A 542 -21.27 28.27 3.46
N LEU A 543 -21.70 28.29 4.73
CA LEU A 543 -22.68 29.27 5.20
C LEU A 543 -22.06 30.50 5.88
N VAL A 544 -21.03 30.32 6.71
CA VAL A 544 -20.38 31.43 7.42
C VAL A 544 -19.40 32.16 6.50
N GLU A 545 -18.40 31.46 5.94
CA GLU A 545 -17.40 32.05 5.03
C GLU A 545 -17.97 32.40 3.64
N GLY A 546 -19.17 31.92 3.32
CA GLY A 546 -19.86 32.28 2.09
C GLY A 546 -19.51 31.44 0.86
N GLU A 547 -18.82 30.30 1.02
CA GLU A 547 -18.41 29.43 -0.10
C GLU A 547 -19.57 28.55 -0.63
N PHE A 548 -20.79 29.08 -0.71
CA PHE A 548 -21.97 28.31 -1.13
C PHE A 548 -22.77 29.01 -2.23
N GLN A 549 -23.12 28.26 -3.27
CA GLN A 549 -24.02 28.74 -4.31
C GLN A 549 -25.44 28.26 -4.02
N THR A 550 -26.25 29.16 -3.48
CA THR A 550 -27.65 28.90 -3.11
C THR A 550 -28.58 29.93 -3.73
N LYS A 551 -29.85 29.55 -3.93
CA LYS A 551 -30.93 30.45 -4.35
C LYS A 551 -31.76 30.97 -3.17
N GLY A 552 -31.36 30.67 -1.94
CA GLY A 552 -32.07 31.11 -0.74
C GLY A 552 -31.88 32.59 -0.50
N GLU A 553 -32.97 33.34 -0.35
CA GLU A 553 -32.92 34.78 -0.10
C GLU A 553 -32.21 35.12 1.21
N PHE A 554 -32.27 34.23 2.21
CA PHE A 554 -31.57 34.39 3.49
C PHE A 554 -30.06 34.60 3.29
N PHE A 555 -29.46 33.92 2.30
CA PHE A 555 -28.00 33.92 2.14
C PHE A 555 -27.51 35.25 1.61
N THR A 556 -28.20 35.81 0.60
CA THR A 556 -27.91 37.15 0.08
C THR A 556 -28.19 38.22 1.14
N HIS A 557 -29.28 38.08 1.91
CA HIS A 557 -29.59 38.96 3.04
C HIS A 557 -28.47 38.94 4.09
N ASN A 558 -28.10 37.76 4.57
CA ASN A 558 -27.07 37.59 5.59
C ASN A 558 -25.70 38.12 5.14
N ARG A 559 -25.30 37.86 3.90
CA ARG A 559 -24.05 38.39 3.35
C ARG A 559 -24.05 39.91 3.28
N ALA A 560 -25.14 40.53 2.84
CA ALA A 560 -25.27 41.99 2.81
C ALA A 560 -25.22 42.60 4.23
N LEU A 561 -25.86 41.97 5.22
CA LEU A 561 -25.79 42.43 6.61
C LEU A 561 -24.39 42.29 7.21
N ILE A 562 -23.68 41.18 6.94
CA ILE A 562 -22.29 41.01 7.39
C ILE A 562 -21.41 42.09 6.77
N GLU A 563 -21.52 42.34 5.46
CA GLU A 563 -20.80 43.40 4.76
C GLU A 563 -21.13 44.80 5.31
N GLU A 564 -22.38 45.05 5.73
CA GLU A 564 -22.77 46.29 6.40
C GLU A 564 -22.08 46.46 7.76
N VAL A 565 -21.97 45.40 8.55
CA VAL A 565 -21.31 45.43 9.86
C VAL A 565 -19.78 45.53 9.72
N GLU A 566 -19.18 44.84 8.76
CA GLU A 566 -17.75 44.98 8.41
C GLU A 566 -17.44 46.44 7.98
N ALA A 567 -18.30 47.07 7.18
CA ALA A 567 -18.14 48.48 6.83
C ALA A 567 -18.25 49.42 8.04
N LEU A 568 -19.04 49.04 9.07
CA LEU A 568 -19.07 49.76 10.34
C LEU A 568 -17.77 49.57 11.13
N GLU A 569 -17.16 48.38 11.12
CA GLU A 569 -15.85 48.12 11.73
C GLU A 569 -14.76 49.00 11.14
N ASP A 570 -14.71 49.09 9.81
CA ASP A 570 -13.75 49.94 9.10
C ASP A 570 -13.95 51.42 9.42
N ARG A 571 -15.19 51.89 9.44
CA ARG A 571 -15.53 53.28 9.82
C ARG A 571 -15.13 53.58 11.26
N ALA A 572 -15.46 52.68 12.18
CA ALA A 572 -15.21 52.83 13.61
C ALA A 572 -13.76 52.52 14.01
N ARG A 573 -12.95 51.97 13.09
CA ARG A 573 -11.62 51.40 13.34
C ARG A 573 -11.60 50.44 14.53
N ARG A 574 -12.61 49.58 14.60
CA ARG A 574 -12.86 48.63 15.69
C ARG A 574 -13.19 47.27 15.10
N ARG A 575 -12.32 46.26 15.28
CA ARG A 575 -12.52 44.87 14.80
C ARG A 575 -13.31 43.99 15.78
N ASP A 576 -14.04 44.62 16.69
CA ASP A 576 -14.83 43.96 17.74
C ASP A 576 -16.32 44.27 17.62
N ILE A 577 -16.79 44.77 16.47
CA ILE A 577 -18.21 45.06 16.24
C ILE A 577 -18.90 43.83 15.68
N LEU A 578 -18.33 43.14 14.70
CA LEU A 578 -18.87 41.90 14.18
C LEU A 578 -18.66 40.78 15.20
N VAL A 579 -19.71 40.00 15.47
CA VAL A 579 -19.60 38.79 16.29
C VAL A 579 -18.62 37.79 15.66
N ASP A 580 -17.97 36.98 16.49
CA ASP A 580 -17.00 36.00 16.02
C ASP A 580 -17.63 34.90 15.15
N GLU A 581 -16.79 34.21 14.38
CA GLU A 581 -17.23 33.11 13.51
C GLU A 581 -17.94 31.99 14.29
N GLU A 582 -17.58 31.77 15.57
CA GLU A 582 -18.24 30.78 16.43
C GLU A 582 -19.70 31.16 16.71
N THR A 583 -20.00 32.45 16.92
CA THR A 583 -21.37 32.93 17.08
C THR A 583 -22.17 32.76 15.79
N LEU A 584 -21.59 33.08 14.63
CA LEU A 584 -22.23 32.87 13.33
C LEU A 584 -22.47 31.38 13.05
N PHE A 585 -21.52 30.53 13.42
CA PHE A 585 -21.64 29.09 13.35
C PHE A 585 -22.78 28.57 14.24
N ALA A 586 -22.81 28.98 15.51
CA ALA A 586 -23.82 28.56 16.48
C ALA A 586 -25.25 28.90 16.02
N PHE A 587 -25.44 30.07 15.40
CA PHE A 587 -26.72 30.46 14.83
C PHE A 587 -27.26 29.42 13.82
N TYR A 588 -26.42 29.00 12.87
CA TYR A 588 -26.79 27.98 11.89
C TYR A 588 -26.87 26.59 12.52
N ASP A 589 -25.96 26.26 13.45
CA ASP A 589 -25.89 24.96 14.12
C ASP A 589 -27.17 24.63 14.89
N GLU A 590 -27.73 25.60 15.62
CA GLU A 590 -28.97 25.43 16.38
C GLU A 590 -30.20 25.18 15.48
N ARG A 591 -30.18 25.65 14.24
CA ARG A 591 -31.35 25.67 13.34
C ARG A 591 -31.32 24.56 12.29
N ILE A 592 -30.13 24.18 11.83
CA ILE A 592 -29.97 23.18 10.77
C ILE A 592 -29.97 21.78 11.40
N PRO A 593 -30.82 20.84 10.94
CA PRO A 593 -30.84 19.48 11.45
C PRO A 593 -29.48 18.77 11.34
N THR A 594 -29.25 17.83 12.25
CA THR A 594 -27.96 17.13 12.39
C THR A 594 -27.62 16.20 11.22
N ASP A 595 -28.60 15.80 10.42
CA ASP A 595 -28.44 14.92 9.24
C ASP A 595 -28.09 15.68 7.95
N ILE A 596 -28.10 17.02 7.97
CA ILE A 596 -27.75 17.86 6.82
C ILE A 596 -26.23 18.02 6.73
N VAL A 597 -25.62 17.28 5.81
CA VAL A 597 -24.15 17.23 5.62
C VAL A 597 -23.68 17.71 4.25
N ASN A 598 -24.61 18.16 3.39
CA ASN A 598 -24.31 18.65 2.06
C ASN A 598 -25.38 19.65 1.58
N GLY A 599 -25.04 20.42 0.54
CA GLY A 599 -25.89 21.45 -0.03
C GLY A 599 -27.18 20.90 -0.65
N LYS A 600 -27.18 19.68 -1.20
CA LYS A 600 -28.40 19.08 -1.76
C LYS A 600 -29.43 18.78 -0.67
N GLY A 601 -28.99 18.19 0.43
CA GLY A 601 -29.82 17.95 1.62
C GLY A 601 -30.30 19.27 2.21
N PHE A 602 -29.38 20.23 2.35
CA PHE A 602 -29.71 21.56 2.86
C PHE A 602 -30.78 22.26 2.01
N GLU A 603 -30.64 22.33 0.69
CA GLU A 603 -31.62 22.95 -0.20
C GLU A 603 -33.01 22.30 -0.12
N HIS A 604 -33.05 20.98 0.07
CA HIS A 604 -34.31 20.26 0.22
C HIS A 604 -35.00 20.63 1.54
N TRP A 605 -34.26 20.57 2.64
CA TRP A 605 -34.75 20.93 3.97
C TRP A 605 -35.13 22.41 4.06
N ARG A 606 -34.26 23.32 3.58
CA ARG A 606 -34.45 24.77 3.62
C ARG A 606 -35.77 25.18 3.00
N LYS A 607 -36.12 24.65 1.82
CA LYS A 607 -37.40 24.94 1.15
C LYS A 607 -38.63 24.58 1.97
N GLN A 608 -38.53 23.57 2.84
CA GLN A 608 -39.62 23.19 3.74
C GLN A 608 -39.64 24.08 4.98
N ALA A 609 -38.46 24.34 5.56
CA ALA A 609 -38.30 25.20 6.73
C ALA A 609 -38.74 26.65 6.45
N GLU A 610 -38.29 27.25 5.35
CA GLU A 610 -38.64 28.63 4.94
C GLU A 610 -40.12 28.80 4.59
N ARG A 611 -40.84 27.72 4.25
CA ARG A 611 -42.31 27.77 4.08
C ARG A 611 -43.04 27.94 5.41
N GLN A 612 -42.45 27.45 6.49
CA GLN A 612 -43.01 27.57 7.84
C GLN A 612 -42.57 28.90 8.48
N ASP A 613 -41.30 29.25 8.33
CA ASP A 613 -40.71 30.49 8.81
C ASP A 613 -39.69 31.06 7.80
N PRO A 614 -40.07 32.07 6.99
CA PRO A 614 -39.19 32.72 6.01
C PRO A 614 -37.99 33.46 6.61
N THR A 615 -38.00 33.71 7.92
CA THR A 615 -36.96 34.45 8.65
C THR A 615 -36.02 33.55 9.44
N LEU A 616 -36.28 32.24 9.49
CA LEU A 616 -35.54 31.26 10.30
C LEU A 616 -34.01 31.39 10.18
N LEU A 617 -33.51 31.54 8.95
CA LEU A 617 -32.08 31.60 8.64
C LEU A 617 -31.56 33.03 8.42
N LYS A 618 -32.37 34.07 8.61
CA LYS A 618 -31.95 35.46 8.43
C LYS A 618 -31.32 35.99 9.72
N PHE A 619 -30.15 36.59 9.62
CA PHE A 619 -29.56 37.34 10.73
C PHE A 619 -30.36 38.62 10.98
N ASP A 620 -30.36 39.01 12.25
CA ASP A 620 -30.73 40.35 12.69
C ASP A 620 -29.45 41.18 12.87
N ILE A 621 -29.50 42.47 12.54
CA ILE A 621 -28.33 43.36 12.63
C ILE A 621 -27.84 43.49 14.08
N ASP A 622 -28.74 43.45 15.05
CA ASP A 622 -28.40 43.49 16.47
C ASP A 622 -27.77 42.18 16.96
N ALA A 623 -28.08 41.05 16.31
CA ALA A 623 -27.46 39.76 16.61
C ALA A 623 -26.05 39.62 16.00
N LEU A 624 -25.71 40.44 14.99
CA LEU A 624 -24.38 40.50 14.38
C LEU A 624 -23.43 41.48 15.08
N LYS A 625 -23.96 42.38 15.91
CA LYS A 625 -23.17 43.37 16.65
C LYS A 625 -22.79 42.88 18.04
N ALA A 626 -21.52 43.03 18.42
CA ALA A 626 -21.10 42.89 19.81
C ALA A 626 -21.72 44.01 20.68
N ARG A 627 -22.00 43.70 21.95
CA ARG A 627 -22.83 44.52 22.86
C ARG A 627 -22.32 45.96 23.12
N ASP A 628 -21.10 46.31 22.76
CA ASP A 628 -20.43 47.60 23.06
C ASP A 628 -20.25 48.53 21.84
N ALA A 629 -21.05 48.37 20.77
CA ALA A 629 -20.87 49.06 19.48
C ALA A 629 -21.84 50.23 19.18
N HIS A 630 -22.47 50.84 20.19
CA HIS A 630 -23.60 51.78 19.99
C HIS A 630 -23.27 53.24 19.58
N ASP A 631 -22.00 53.61 19.35
CA ASP A 631 -21.62 55.03 19.21
C ASP A 631 -21.25 55.50 17.78
N VAL A 632 -21.42 54.69 16.73
CA VAL A 632 -20.99 55.02 15.36
C VAL A 632 -22.17 55.54 14.53
N THR A 633 -22.18 56.84 14.19
CA THR A 633 -23.26 57.46 13.38
C THR A 633 -22.78 57.88 11.99
N GLN A 634 -23.65 57.83 10.98
CA GLN A 634 -23.35 58.28 9.61
C GLN A 634 -22.95 59.76 9.53
N ALA A 635 -23.40 60.58 10.49
CA ALA A 635 -22.99 61.98 10.60
C ALA A 635 -21.50 62.15 10.98
N GLN A 636 -20.92 61.19 11.70
CA GLN A 636 -19.50 61.20 12.07
C GLN A 636 -18.61 60.64 10.95
N TYR A 637 -19.14 59.67 10.18
CA TYR A 637 -18.44 59.00 9.09
C TYR A 637 -19.30 59.06 7.81
N PRO A 638 -19.36 60.21 7.13
CA PRO A 638 -20.21 60.39 5.96
C PRO A 638 -19.69 59.61 4.74
N ASP A 639 -20.60 59.19 3.87
CA ASP A 639 -20.24 58.52 2.62
C ASP A 639 -19.60 59.48 1.62
N HIS A 640 -20.00 60.75 1.63
CA HIS A 640 -19.45 61.79 0.76
C HIS A 640 -19.01 63.02 1.58
N LEU A 641 -17.94 63.67 1.17
CA LEU A 641 -17.47 64.95 1.71
C LEU A 641 -17.72 66.06 0.68
N THR A 642 -18.45 67.11 1.06
CA THR A 642 -18.68 68.26 0.17
C THR A 642 -17.57 69.29 0.33
N LEU A 643 -16.78 69.49 -0.72
CA LEU A 643 -15.69 70.47 -0.77
C LEU A 643 -15.91 71.42 -1.95
N SER A 644 -15.87 72.73 -1.73
CA SER A 644 -16.09 73.77 -2.76
C SER A 644 -17.38 73.56 -3.59
N GLY A 645 -18.44 73.03 -2.97
CA GLY A 645 -19.73 72.75 -3.63
C GLY A 645 -19.81 71.42 -4.39
N VAL A 646 -18.74 70.62 -4.41
CA VAL A 646 -18.68 69.30 -5.05
C VAL A 646 -18.69 68.20 -3.99
N ALA A 647 -19.56 67.20 -4.16
CA ALA A 647 -19.60 66.03 -3.28
C ALA A 647 -18.64 64.95 -3.78
N TYR A 648 -17.60 64.66 -3.01
CA TYR A 648 -16.60 63.63 -3.30
C TYR A 648 -16.88 62.36 -2.50
N PRO A 649 -16.85 61.16 -3.12
CA PRO A 649 -17.00 59.91 -2.39
C PRO A 649 -15.86 59.67 -1.40
N VAL A 650 -16.20 59.17 -0.22
CA VAL A 650 -15.29 58.83 0.87
C VAL A 650 -15.41 57.34 1.17
N SER A 651 -14.26 56.70 1.39
CA SER A 651 -14.17 55.31 1.84
C SER A 651 -13.29 55.24 3.08
N TYR A 652 -13.58 54.26 3.94
CA TYR A 652 -12.90 54.02 5.21
C TYR A 652 -12.28 52.63 5.15
N HIS A 653 -11.05 52.50 5.64
CA HIS A 653 -10.37 51.21 5.71
C HIS A 653 -9.57 51.15 7.00
N PHE A 654 -9.68 50.05 7.75
CA PHE A 654 -8.89 49.82 8.97
C PHE A 654 -7.90 48.67 8.81
N ASP A 655 -6.74 48.98 8.26
CA ASP A 655 -5.60 48.08 8.15
C ASP A 655 -4.30 48.88 8.32
N PRO A 656 -3.64 48.85 9.50
CA PRO A 656 -2.45 49.63 9.78
C PRO A 656 -1.27 49.43 8.80
N ASP A 657 -1.22 48.31 8.09
CA ASP A 657 -0.18 47.99 7.12
C ASP A 657 -0.55 48.39 5.67
N ALA A 658 -1.80 48.82 5.42
CA ALA A 658 -2.29 49.22 4.11
C ALA A 658 -2.01 50.70 3.77
N ASP A 659 -1.68 50.97 2.51
CA ASP A 659 -1.40 52.33 2.05
C ASP A 659 -2.63 53.26 2.15
N ASP A 660 -3.86 52.73 2.14
CA ASP A 660 -5.11 53.47 2.26
C ASP A 660 -5.78 53.42 3.65
N ASP A 661 -5.02 53.01 4.69
CA ASP A 661 -5.50 53.06 6.08
C ASP A 661 -6.03 54.44 6.47
N GLY A 662 -7.21 54.47 7.09
CA GLY A 662 -7.93 55.68 7.46
C GLY A 662 -8.96 56.07 6.42
N VAL A 663 -9.03 57.37 6.11
CA VAL A 663 -10.04 57.95 5.23
C VAL A 663 -9.47 58.22 3.85
N THR A 664 -10.14 57.71 2.83
CA THR A 664 -9.78 57.92 1.43
C THR A 664 -10.86 58.70 0.69
N LEU A 665 -10.50 59.90 0.21
CA LEU A 665 -11.31 60.74 -0.66
C LEU A 665 -11.06 60.36 -2.13
N THR A 666 -12.11 60.02 -2.87
CA THR A 666 -12.01 59.70 -4.31
C THR A 666 -12.26 60.94 -5.15
N VAL A 667 -11.27 61.31 -5.97
CA VAL A 667 -11.25 62.58 -6.73
C VAL A 667 -10.98 62.29 -8.22
N PRO A 668 -11.83 62.74 -9.15
CA PRO A 668 -11.52 62.68 -10.59
C PRO A 668 -10.28 63.50 -10.93
N ALA A 669 -9.42 63.00 -11.82
CA ALA A 669 -8.16 63.67 -12.19
C ALA A 669 -8.34 65.14 -12.59
N ALA A 670 -9.39 65.48 -13.35
CA ALA A 670 -9.71 66.84 -13.77
C ALA A 670 -10.04 67.80 -12.61
N MET A 671 -10.52 67.27 -11.48
CA MET A 671 -10.90 68.04 -10.29
C MET A 671 -9.77 68.13 -9.26
N LEU A 672 -8.68 67.37 -9.44
CA LEU A 672 -7.58 67.31 -8.50
C LEU A 672 -6.92 68.69 -8.24
N PRO A 673 -6.65 69.55 -9.25
CA PRO A 673 -6.05 70.87 -9.03
C PRO A 673 -6.98 71.89 -8.34
N GLN A 674 -8.29 71.61 -8.29
CA GLN A 674 -9.31 72.47 -7.69
C GLN A 674 -9.60 72.10 -6.23
N LEU A 675 -8.93 71.05 -5.72
CA LEU A 675 -9.19 70.51 -4.39
C LEU A 675 -8.64 71.46 -3.30
N PRO A 676 -9.48 71.95 -2.37
CA PRO A 676 -9.03 72.81 -1.29
C PRO A 676 -8.20 72.00 -0.27
N VAL A 677 -6.88 72.04 -0.39
CA VAL A 677 -5.95 71.26 0.47
C VAL A 677 -6.15 71.58 1.96
N HIS A 678 -6.47 72.84 2.30
CA HIS A 678 -6.75 73.26 3.68
C HIS A 678 -7.96 72.54 4.28
N ALA A 679 -8.99 72.27 3.48
CA ALA A 679 -10.20 71.59 3.93
C ALA A 679 -9.94 70.11 4.26
N LEU A 680 -8.97 69.48 3.58
CA LEU A 680 -8.58 68.08 3.87
C LEU A 680 -7.92 67.93 5.24
N GLU A 681 -7.37 69.01 5.82
CA GLU A 681 -6.82 68.99 7.18
C GLU A 681 -7.90 68.70 8.23
N TRP A 682 -9.16 69.06 7.98
CA TRP A 682 -10.27 68.84 8.89
C TRP A 682 -10.78 67.40 8.92
N LEU A 683 -10.39 66.57 7.92
CA LEU A 683 -10.78 65.16 7.82
C LEU A 683 -12.32 64.97 7.94
N VAL A 684 -12.77 63.82 8.44
CA VAL A 684 -14.19 63.59 8.77
C VAL A 684 -14.44 63.83 10.27
N PRO A 685 -15.68 64.19 10.68
CA PRO A 685 -15.96 64.52 12.07
C PRO A 685 -15.59 63.43 13.08
N GLY A 686 -15.76 62.15 12.73
CA GLY A 686 -15.46 61.00 13.60
C GLY A 686 -13.97 60.83 13.94
N LEU A 687 -13.06 61.37 13.12
CA LEU A 687 -11.61 61.29 13.36
C LEU A 687 -10.98 62.65 13.70
N LEU A 688 -11.73 63.74 13.56
CA LEU A 688 -11.24 65.09 13.81
C LEU A 688 -10.75 65.28 15.24
N ARG A 689 -11.45 64.71 16.24
CA ARG A 689 -11.02 64.75 17.64
C ARG A 689 -9.67 64.07 17.87
N GLU A 690 -9.50 62.86 17.36
CA GLU A 690 -8.25 62.11 17.46
C GLU A 690 -7.11 62.86 16.76
N LYS A 691 -7.37 63.41 15.57
CA LYS A 691 -6.44 64.23 14.81
C LYS A 691 -6.00 65.46 15.59
N CYS A 692 -6.93 66.21 16.19
CA CYS A 692 -6.62 67.36 17.04
C CYS A 692 -5.75 66.97 18.24
N ILE A 693 -6.05 65.84 18.90
CA ILE A 693 -5.22 65.35 20.02
C ILE A 693 -3.81 65.01 19.53
N ALA A 694 -3.67 64.33 18.40
CA ALA A 694 -2.38 63.97 17.81
C ALA A 694 -1.57 65.23 17.43
N LEU A 695 -2.23 66.23 16.84
CA LEU A 695 -1.65 67.54 16.52
C LEU A 695 -1.16 68.26 17.79
N LEU A 696 -1.98 68.38 18.84
CA LEU A 696 -1.55 69.02 20.09
C LEU A 696 -0.40 68.25 20.78
N LYS A 697 -0.37 66.92 20.64
CA LYS A 697 0.74 66.09 21.12
C LYS A 697 2.03 66.30 20.33
N SER A 698 1.94 66.65 19.04
CA SER A 698 3.08 66.85 18.15
C SER A 698 3.79 68.20 18.37
N LEU A 699 3.15 69.15 19.06
CA LEU A 699 3.74 70.44 19.42
C LEU A 699 4.99 70.31 20.31
N PRO A 700 5.93 71.29 20.23
CA PRO A 700 7.10 71.34 21.10
C PRO A 700 6.73 71.32 22.58
N LYS A 701 7.59 70.70 23.39
CA LYS A 701 7.37 70.53 24.85
C LYS A 701 7.07 71.85 25.58
N SER A 702 7.63 72.97 25.12
CA SER A 702 7.40 74.32 25.65
C SER A 702 5.95 74.79 25.49
N ILE A 703 5.31 74.46 24.37
CA ILE A 703 3.93 74.82 24.05
C ILE A 703 2.98 73.77 24.62
N ARG A 704 3.28 72.47 24.43
CA ARG A 704 2.43 71.36 24.86
C ARG A 704 2.10 71.37 26.35
N ARG A 705 3.04 71.81 27.21
CA ARG A 705 2.82 71.94 28.67
C ARG A 705 1.69 72.91 29.04
N GLN A 706 1.36 73.86 28.17
CA GLN A 706 0.33 74.88 28.40
C GLN A 706 -1.07 74.39 28.02
N VAL A 707 -1.17 73.26 27.31
CA VAL A 707 -2.41 72.69 26.78
C VAL A 707 -2.69 71.29 27.36
N VAL A 708 -2.29 71.05 28.62
CA VAL A 708 -2.57 69.82 29.37
C VAL A 708 -3.71 70.07 30.36
N PRO A 709 -4.70 69.18 30.48
CA PRO A 709 -4.88 67.92 29.74
C PRO A 709 -5.28 68.13 28.27
N ILE A 710 -4.57 67.48 27.34
CA ILE A 710 -4.78 67.65 25.89
C ILE A 710 -6.23 67.33 25.45
N PRO A 711 -6.88 66.24 25.94
CA PRO A 711 -8.26 65.93 25.55
C PRO A 711 -9.22 67.08 25.85
N ASP A 712 -9.18 67.63 27.07
CA ASP A 712 -10.06 68.73 27.50
C ASP A 712 -9.89 69.99 26.63
N TRP A 713 -8.65 70.27 26.21
CA TRP A 713 -8.35 71.39 25.30
C TRP A 713 -8.90 71.16 23.90
N VAL A 714 -8.82 69.93 23.39
CA VAL A 714 -9.40 69.56 22.10
C VAL A 714 -10.92 69.62 22.16
N ASP A 715 -11.53 69.09 23.21
CA ASP A 715 -12.99 69.10 23.39
C ASP A 715 -13.51 70.55 23.42
N ALA A 716 -12.86 71.41 24.20
CA ALA A 716 -13.18 72.83 24.25
C ALA A 716 -12.90 73.57 22.92
N ALA A 717 -11.95 73.11 22.11
CA ALA A 717 -11.71 73.67 20.78
C ALA A 717 -12.83 73.29 19.82
N LEU A 718 -13.20 72.00 19.78
CA LEU A 718 -14.22 71.47 18.87
C LEU A 718 -15.64 71.99 19.16
N GLU A 719 -15.93 72.46 20.38
CA GLU A 719 -17.18 73.18 20.67
C GLU A 719 -17.30 74.52 19.91
N THR A 720 -16.18 75.10 19.49
CA THR A 720 -16.12 76.45 18.89
C THR A 720 -15.56 76.47 17.47
N LEU A 721 -14.83 75.42 17.07
CA LEU A 721 -14.25 75.28 15.75
C LEU A 721 -15.29 74.71 14.79
N VAL A 722 -15.54 75.45 13.71
CA VAL A 722 -16.32 74.97 12.56
C VAL A 722 -15.34 74.87 11.38
N PRO A 723 -15.37 73.78 10.60
CA PRO A 723 -14.60 73.71 9.36
C PRO A 723 -14.92 74.92 8.48
N ASP A 724 -13.92 75.75 8.22
CA ASP A 724 -14.02 76.98 7.44
C ASP A 724 -12.95 76.99 6.32
N GLU A 725 -12.79 78.13 5.64
CA GLU A 725 -11.80 78.30 4.56
C GLU A 725 -10.34 78.42 5.07
N ARG A 726 -10.03 77.94 6.28
CA ARG A 726 -8.68 77.99 6.87
C ARG A 726 -8.16 76.59 7.24
N PRO A 727 -6.83 76.39 7.27
CA PRO A 727 -6.21 75.16 7.77
C PRO A 727 -6.56 74.85 9.23
N LEU A 728 -6.74 73.57 9.56
CA LEU A 728 -7.04 73.13 10.94
C LEU A 728 -5.93 73.54 11.91
N THR A 729 -4.68 73.47 11.47
CA THR A 729 -3.50 73.88 12.25
C THR A 729 -3.51 75.37 12.60
N GLU A 730 -4.01 76.23 11.71
CA GLU A 730 -4.19 77.65 11.96
C GLU A 730 -5.32 77.91 12.97
N ALA A 731 -6.46 77.24 12.78
CA ALA A 731 -7.62 77.36 13.66
C ALA A 731 -7.31 76.93 15.10
N LEU A 732 -6.61 75.79 15.27
CA LEU A 732 -6.11 75.33 16.58
C LEU A 732 -5.05 76.28 17.17
N GLY A 733 -4.12 76.77 16.34
CA GLY A 733 -3.10 77.73 16.78
C GLY A 733 -3.70 79.04 17.28
N GLU A 734 -4.74 79.54 16.61
CA GLU A 734 -5.50 80.72 17.04
C GLU A 734 -6.25 80.47 18.35
N PHE A 735 -6.88 79.31 18.50
CA PHE A 735 -7.56 78.91 19.74
C PHE A 735 -6.58 78.88 20.93
N ILE A 736 -5.41 78.26 20.76
CA ILE A 736 -4.35 78.24 21.77
C ILE A 736 -3.89 79.65 22.11
N ARG A 737 -3.64 80.50 21.10
CA ARG A 737 -3.21 81.89 21.30
C ARG A 737 -4.23 82.70 22.09
N ARG A 738 -5.53 82.55 21.80
CA ARG A 738 -6.60 83.29 22.50
C ARG A 738 -6.68 82.92 23.99
N ARG A 739 -6.39 81.66 24.36
CA ARG A 739 -6.46 81.20 25.75
C ARG A 739 -5.14 81.30 26.54
N THR A 740 -3.99 81.24 25.88
CA THR A 740 -2.67 81.19 26.54
C THR A 740 -1.77 82.39 26.24
N ALA A 741 -2.16 83.26 25.30
CA ALA A 741 -1.32 84.30 24.68
C ALA A 741 -0.07 83.77 23.93
N THR A 742 0.16 82.45 23.88
CA THR A 742 1.27 81.84 23.13
C THR A 742 0.94 81.75 21.65
N ARG A 743 1.84 82.29 20.81
CA ARG A 743 1.73 82.17 19.35
C ARG A 743 2.36 80.86 18.90
N VAL A 744 1.56 80.02 18.23
CA VAL A 744 2.04 78.79 17.57
C VAL A 744 2.38 79.13 16.12
N HIS A 745 3.61 78.85 15.68
CA HIS A 745 4.05 79.02 14.31
C HIS A 745 3.74 77.77 13.47
N SER A 746 3.67 77.91 12.15
CA SER A 746 3.43 76.78 11.23
C SER A 746 4.43 75.63 11.44
N ASP A 747 5.68 75.97 11.69
CA ASP A 747 6.79 75.02 11.82
C ASP A 747 6.80 74.30 13.18
N ASP A 748 5.98 74.74 14.14
CA ASP A 748 5.80 74.04 15.41
C ASP A 748 4.96 72.76 15.25
N TRP A 749 4.16 72.65 14.18
CA TRP A 749 3.34 71.47 13.92
C TRP A 749 4.16 70.35 13.26
N ARG A 750 4.49 69.32 14.03
CA ARG A 750 5.20 68.13 13.55
C ARG A 750 4.24 67.14 12.88
N LEU A 751 3.83 67.44 11.65
CA LEU A 751 2.89 66.63 10.88
C LEU A 751 3.44 65.24 10.51
N ASP A 752 4.77 65.10 10.45
CA ASP A 752 5.48 63.84 10.21
C ASP A 752 5.32 62.82 11.35
N LEU A 753 4.90 63.28 12.54
CA LEU A 753 4.62 62.42 13.69
C LEU A 753 3.17 61.96 13.78
N LEU A 754 2.30 62.43 12.87
CA LEU A 754 0.92 61.98 12.84
C LEU A 754 0.83 60.55 12.31
N PRO A 755 0.04 59.68 12.95
CA PRO A 755 -0.35 58.41 12.35
C PRO A 755 -0.93 58.62 10.93
N PRO A 756 -0.56 57.78 9.94
CA PRO A 756 -1.01 57.94 8.56
C PRO A 756 -2.54 58.02 8.39
N HIS A 757 -3.31 57.33 9.24
CA HIS A 757 -4.79 57.34 9.18
C HIS A 757 -5.44 58.66 9.59
N LEU A 758 -4.69 59.56 10.23
CA LEU A 758 -5.14 60.91 10.60
C LEU A 758 -4.80 61.95 9.52
N ILE A 759 -4.31 61.50 8.37
CA ILE A 759 -4.03 62.32 7.18
C ILE A 759 -4.92 61.79 6.05
N MET A 760 -5.68 62.67 5.41
CA MET A 760 -6.58 62.29 4.31
C MET A 760 -5.79 61.63 3.18
N ASN A 761 -6.16 60.41 2.82
CA ASN A 761 -5.67 59.77 1.61
C ASN A 761 -6.52 60.24 0.42
N VAL A 762 -5.89 60.54 -0.72
CA VAL A 762 -6.59 60.95 -1.93
C VAL A 762 -6.37 59.90 -3.01
N ARG A 763 -7.46 59.33 -3.52
CA ARG A 763 -7.48 58.37 -4.63
C ARG A 763 -7.90 59.09 -5.90
N VAL A 764 -7.03 59.11 -6.89
CA VAL A 764 -7.26 59.78 -8.18
C VAL A 764 -7.85 58.77 -9.17
N VAL A 765 -8.98 59.11 -9.79
CA VAL A 765 -9.66 58.27 -10.79
C VAL A 765 -9.77 58.94 -12.15
N ASP A 766 -9.83 58.16 -13.22
CA ASP A 766 -10.11 58.63 -14.57
C ASP A 766 -11.63 58.84 -14.81
N HIS A 767 -12.00 59.24 -16.03
CA HIS A 767 -13.39 59.47 -16.46
C HIS A 767 -14.26 58.19 -16.46
N ALA A 768 -13.65 57.01 -16.43
CA ALA A 768 -14.32 55.72 -16.34
C ALA A 768 -14.40 55.20 -14.88
N GLY A 769 -13.89 55.97 -13.91
CA GLY A 769 -13.86 55.58 -12.49
C GLY A 769 -12.71 54.63 -12.12
N LYS A 770 -11.75 54.39 -13.03
CA LYS A 770 -10.60 53.53 -12.74
C LYS A 770 -9.53 54.31 -11.97
N THR A 771 -8.96 53.69 -10.93
CA THR A 771 -7.91 54.30 -10.11
C THR A 771 -6.60 54.46 -10.90
N LEU A 772 -6.11 55.70 -10.97
CA LEU A 772 -4.82 56.07 -11.57
C LEU A 772 -3.68 56.01 -10.54
N GLY A 773 -3.98 56.35 -9.29
CA GLY A 773 -3.10 56.19 -8.14
C GLY A 773 -3.66 56.86 -6.90
N GLN A 774 -2.97 56.73 -5.78
CA GLN A 774 -3.38 57.31 -4.50
C GLN A 774 -2.19 57.78 -3.67
N GLY A 775 -2.44 58.64 -2.70
CA GLY A 775 -1.44 59.13 -1.75
C GLY A 775 -1.98 60.23 -0.85
N ARG A 776 -1.17 60.59 0.16
CA ARG A 776 -1.51 61.61 1.16
C ARG A 776 -0.92 63.00 0.86
N ASP A 777 -0.09 63.12 -0.18
CA ASP A 777 0.45 64.39 -0.69
C ASP A 777 -0.26 64.78 -1.99
N VAL A 778 -1.24 65.68 -1.88
CA VAL A 778 -2.04 66.17 -3.02
C VAL A 778 -1.15 66.81 -4.09
N ARG A 779 -0.12 67.57 -3.71
CA ARG A 779 0.76 68.25 -4.68
C ARG A 779 1.67 67.28 -5.43
N ALA A 780 2.02 66.16 -4.80
CA ALA A 780 2.72 65.08 -5.49
C ALA A 780 1.79 64.35 -6.47
N LEU A 781 0.52 64.14 -6.10
CA LEU A 781 -0.49 63.55 -6.99
C LEU A 781 -0.82 64.47 -8.18
N GLU A 782 -0.98 65.77 -7.97
CA GLU A 782 -1.18 66.76 -9.03
C GLU A 782 -0.06 66.71 -10.08
N ARG A 783 1.20 66.77 -9.63
CA ARG A 783 2.38 66.67 -10.51
C ARG A 783 2.45 65.33 -11.25
N ARG A 784 2.02 64.25 -10.61
CA ARG A 784 2.06 62.90 -11.20
C ARG A 784 0.95 62.68 -12.23
N PHE A 785 -0.19 63.34 -12.09
CA PHE A 785 -1.38 63.13 -12.92
C PHE A 785 -1.79 64.36 -13.74
N GLU A 786 -0.88 65.32 -13.95
CA GLU A 786 -1.09 66.56 -14.71
C GLU A 786 -1.58 66.32 -16.16
N GLU A 787 -0.99 65.33 -16.85
CA GLU A 787 -1.41 64.94 -18.21
C GLU A 787 -2.82 64.31 -18.22
N ALA A 788 -3.17 63.54 -17.18
CA ALA A 788 -4.47 62.90 -17.04
C ALA A 788 -5.57 63.89 -16.62
N ALA A 789 -5.22 64.93 -15.86
CA ALA A 789 -6.11 66.04 -15.51
C ALA A 789 -6.46 66.92 -16.72
N SER A 790 -5.58 66.98 -17.73
CA SER A 790 -5.75 67.78 -18.95
C SER A 790 -6.51 67.06 -20.08
N ALA A 791 -6.63 65.73 -19.99
CA ALA A 791 -7.26 64.88 -21.01
C ALA A 791 -8.76 64.59 -20.74
N GLY A 792 -9.30 65.05 -19.60
CA GLY A 792 -10.63 64.70 -19.08
C GLY A 792 -11.57 65.88 -18.91
#